data_AF-A0A3D0I799-F1
#
_entry.id   AF-A0A3D0I799-F1
#
_cell.length_a   1.000
_cell.length_b   1.000
_cell.length_c   1.000
_cell.angle_alpha   90.00
_cell.angle_beta   90.00
_cell.angle_gamma   90.00
#
_symmetry.space_group_name_H-M   'P 1'
#
loop_
_entity.id
_entity.type
_entity.pdbx_description
1 polymer ?
#
loop_
_entity_poly.entity_id
_entity_poly.type
_entity_poly.pdbx_seq_one_letter_code
_entity_poly.pdbx_strand_id
1 'polypeptide(L)'
;MVSRTRPARPLSTSMAVAGDGATPWIATRNAYLRTCLTSTSPPRPRSASTASSCGAAPRPEICALTARRRKPSARQTGVTHSMGFRIGIDVGGTFTDFVLARPGGELVLSKVPTTLADQSLGVMQGLSALAAKEGLATRALLEATELVVHGTTTADNTLIEMNGAKVGLLTTEGHRDEIEIRRGYKEEIWDPAFPPPVPIAKRRHRFGIPERLDFRGNVVRKLDEEAVRTAVRRLRRDGIESIAVSFLFSFVNPSHELRARELIRQEHPDARVSLSHEVMPTAPEFERTSTTLVDAYVGPRVQTYLERLERALQEAGYRHDLLLMQSSGAIMTAAFLAGKAVAALGSGPTGGVMGACAAAQTAGVSDFIAIDMGGTSYEVCVVRKGRPTIKSFWNWQQRYLIGLPMVEMHAIGAGGGSIANVQAGALHVGPKSAKAEPGPICYGRGGVEPTVTDANVVLGYLNPEALCGGEFKLVSAGVRQAIAERIGKPLGLDVVEAAHGIFRIVNANMANAIRRVSSQAGLDPREFALVVYGGNGPVHAGKQAEELGIRKMLVPKTSPAFSALGLLIADYGVDLQRSYISPSGRASPGRIAELFREMQAQAESELRVAGLGPQDLELRRYLNLCYPGQTFDMSVPLAVSSVGGEIGAATLAATVAAFHDLHEELHTYAVREEEPILRSVRLQAAGRTPKPMVRRCPRLSTPVVEAVRSRRPAWFDGRFVDTPVYDGDRLGFGHRLAGPAIVEERFTTLVLYPGHTAELDEHGNYVVTVA
;
A
#
# COMPACT_ATOMS: atom_id res chain seq x y z
N MET A 1 0.91 12.14 -60.33
CA MET A 1 1.91 12.88 -61.15
C MET A 1 3.17 13.08 -60.31
N VAL A 2 4.36 12.95 -60.91
CA VAL A 2 5.70 13.35 -60.41
C VAL A 2 5.98 13.06 -58.92
N SER A 3 6.35 11.84 -58.53
CA SER A 3 7.70 11.25 -58.61
C SER A 3 8.80 11.94 -57.78
N ARG A 4 9.40 11.19 -56.84
CA ARG A 4 10.86 10.99 -56.77
C ARG A 4 11.16 9.67 -56.04
N THR A 5 12.08 8.89 -56.60
CA THR A 5 12.36 7.50 -56.20
C THR A 5 13.85 7.28 -56.02
N ARG A 6 14.19 6.40 -55.06
CA ARG A 6 15.40 5.55 -55.01
C ARG A 6 16.78 6.23 -54.80
N PRO A 7 17.84 5.45 -54.45
CA PRO A 7 17.87 4.12 -53.83
C PRO A 7 18.85 3.98 -52.64
N ALA A 8 18.79 2.84 -51.94
CA ALA A 8 19.84 2.36 -51.05
C ALA A 8 20.97 1.64 -51.83
N ARG A 9 22.15 1.49 -51.21
CA ARG A 9 23.16 0.47 -51.56
C ARG A 9 23.74 -0.18 -50.29
N PRO A 10 24.03 -1.49 -50.30
CA PRO A 10 24.60 -2.22 -49.16
C PRO A 10 26.14 -2.31 -49.25
N LEU A 11 26.77 -2.66 -48.12
CA LEU A 11 28.10 -3.27 -48.12
C LEU A 11 28.14 -4.45 -47.14
N SER A 12 28.48 -5.60 -47.69
CA SER A 12 28.86 -6.82 -46.97
C SER A 12 30.38 -6.97 -46.98
N THR A 13 30.96 -7.47 -45.90
CA THR A 13 32.15 -8.34 -45.97
C THR A 13 32.34 -9.11 -44.66
N SER A 14 32.77 -10.35 -44.77
CA SER A 14 33.20 -11.22 -43.67
C SER A 14 34.72 -11.39 -43.68
N MET A 15 35.29 -11.72 -42.51
CA MET A 15 36.53 -12.50 -42.22
C MET A 15 36.89 -12.19 -40.75
N ALA A 16 37.12 -13.09 -39.79
CA ALA A 16 37.66 -14.45 -39.71
C ALA A 16 39.07 -14.50 -39.06
N VAL A 17 39.08 -14.79 -37.75
CA VAL A 17 39.98 -15.73 -37.03
C VAL A 17 41.47 -15.37 -36.74
N ALA A 18 41.86 -15.71 -35.50
CA ALA A 18 43.20 -16.00 -34.93
C ALA A 18 44.11 -14.85 -34.45
N GLY A 19 44.75 -15.10 -33.29
CA GLY A 19 45.79 -14.26 -32.66
C GLY A 19 45.96 -14.52 -31.16
N ASP A 20 46.66 -15.58 -30.78
CA ASP A 20 47.06 -15.84 -29.37
C ASP A 20 48.04 -14.79 -28.83
N GLY A 21 48.04 -14.56 -27.51
CA GLY A 21 49.01 -13.69 -26.86
C GLY A 21 48.88 -13.57 -25.33
N ALA A 22 49.55 -14.44 -24.58
CA ALA A 22 49.90 -14.18 -23.17
C ALA A 22 50.96 -13.04 -23.10
N THR A 23 51.30 -12.36 -21.99
CA THR A 23 51.47 -12.77 -20.57
C THR A 23 51.50 -11.47 -19.67
N PRO A 24 51.95 -11.38 -18.39
CA PRO A 24 51.37 -10.46 -17.39
C PRO A 24 52.37 -9.43 -16.80
N TRP A 25 52.15 -9.00 -15.54
CA TRP A 25 52.94 -8.08 -14.68
C TRP A 25 52.71 -6.55 -14.93
N ILE A 26 52.90 -5.60 -14.00
CA ILE A 26 53.44 -5.64 -12.62
C ILE A 26 52.81 -4.55 -11.72
N ALA A 27 52.82 -4.80 -10.40
CA ALA A 27 52.45 -3.86 -9.33
C ALA A 27 53.32 -2.57 -9.32
N THR A 28 52.91 -1.43 -8.74
CA THR A 28 53.03 -1.15 -7.30
C THR A 28 52.75 0.33 -7.03
N ARG A 29 52.14 0.67 -5.88
CA ARG A 29 52.72 1.62 -4.92
C ARG A 29 52.04 1.51 -3.57
N ASN A 30 52.82 1.70 -2.50
CA ASN A 30 52.47 1.32 -1.14
C ASN A 30 52.95 2.40 -0.14
N ALA A 31 52.43 2.33 1.08
CA ALA A 31 53.00 2.82 2.33
C ALA A 31 53.23 4.34 2.56
N TYR A 32 52.33 4.93 3.36
CA TYR A 32 52.57 5.84 4.50
C TYR A 32 51.37 5.62 5.46
N LEU A 33 51.46 5.34 6.78
CA LEU A 33 52.56 5.13 7.74
C LEU A 33 52.15 4.12 8.83
N ARG A 34 53.13 3.46 9.48
CA ARG A 34 53.04 2.86 10.83
C ARG A 34 54.45 2.84 11.44
N THR A 35 54.61 3.30 12.69
CA THR A 35 55.27 2.55 13.79
C THR A 35 55.35 3.36 15.09
N CYS A 36 54.88 2.73 16.19
CA CYS A 36 55.40 2.68 17.57
C CYS A 36 54.22 2.13 18.41
N LEU A 37 54.18 0.88 18.93
CA LEU A 37 55.07 0.23 19.92
C LEU A 37 55.19 1.07 21.20
N THR A 38 54.90 0.61 22.43
CA THR A 38 54.85 -0.78 22.99
C THR A 38 53.81 -1.00 24.10
N SER A 39 53.54 -2.28 24.39
CA SER A 39 52.85 -2.93 25.54
C SER A 39 52.82 -2.25 26.93
N THR A 40 51.72 -2.47 27.69
CA THR A 40 51.68 -3.32 28.92
C THR A 40 50.27 -3.36 29.56
N SER A 41 50.01 -4.37 30.41
CA SER A 41 48.79 -4.59 31.24
C SER A 41 49.18 -5.39 32.49
N PRO A 42 48.36 -5.50 33.56
CA PRO A 42 47.38 -4.57 34.17
C PRO A 42 47.80 -4.25 35.64
N PRO A 43 46.92 -3.70 36.52
CA PRO A 43 46.13 -4.59 37.40
C PRO A 43 44.73 -4.08 37.85
N ARG A 44 43.90 -5.01 38.33
CA ARG A 44 42.76 -4.82 39.27
C ARG A 44 43.22 -5.23 40.70
N PRO A 45 42.43 -5.15 41.80
CA PRO A 45 41.09 -4.54 42.03
C PRO A 45 41.05 -3.60 43.26
N ARG A 46 39.86 -3.06 43.62
CA ARG A 46 39.34 -3.09 45.03
C ARG A 46 37.84 -2.76 45.12
N SER A 47 37.26 -3.09 46.28
CA SER A 47 35.83 -3.27 46.57
C SER A 47 35.34 -2.43 47.75
N ALA A 48 34.10 -1.95 47.71
CA ALA A 48 33.15 -1.73 48.82
C ALA A 48 31.86 -1.13 48.20
N SER A 49 30.62 -1.58 48.39
CA SER A 49 29.84 -1.94 49.60
C SER A 49 29.60 -0.78 50.58
N THR A 50 28.39 -0.22 50.57
CA THR A 50 27.46 -0.21 51.73
C THR A 50 26.09 0.36 51.34
N ALA A 51 25.04 -0.11 52.01
CA ALA A 51 23.71 0.46 51.97
C ALA A 51 23.45 1.32 53.22
N SER A 52 22.50 2.25 53.18
CA SER A 52 21.72 2.63 54.36
C SER A 52 20.40 3.29 53.99
N SER A 53 19.46 3.27 54.93
CA SER A 53 18.02 3.47 54.77
C SER A 53 17.48 4.60 55.65
N CYS A 54 16.30 5.11 55.29
CA CYS A 54 15.28 5.72 56.19
C CYS A 54 15.58 7.05 56.91
N GLY A 55 14.54 7.89 57.01
CA GLY A 55 14.48 9.08 57.88
C GLY A 55 13.40 10.05 57.39
N ALA A 56 12.45 10.45 58.23
CA ALA A 56 11.27 11.22 57.80
C ALA A 56 10.86 12.32 58.79
N ALA A 57 10.00 13.25 58.29
CA ALA A 57 9.21 14.27 59.02
C ALA A 57 9.99 15.51 59.53
N PRO A 58 9.33 16.67 59.83
CA PRO A 58 7.87 16.92 59.88
C PRO A 58 7.32 18.10 59.02
N ARG A 59 5.99 18.34 59.11
CA ARG A 59 5.22 19.47 58.51
C ARG A 59 5.21 20.71 59.42
N PRO A 60 4.92 21.93 58.89
CA PRO A 60 3.54 22.48 58.86
C PRO A 60 3.13 23.15 57.50
N GLU A 61 1.90 23.62 57.22
CA GLU A 61 0.53 23.19 57.61
C GLU A 61 -0.60 23.74 56.69
N ILE A 62 -1.85 23.34 56.98
CA ILE A 62 -3.20 23.91 56.70
C ILE A 62 -3.38 25.00 55.60
N CYS A 63 -4.16 24.68 54.55
CA CYS A 63 -5.51 25.25 54.35
C CYS A 63 -6.38 24.34 53.47
N ALA A 64 -7.69 24.29 53.72
CA ALA A 64 -8.60 23.29 53.15
C ALA A 64 -9.74 23.90 52.33
N LEU A 65 -10.01 23.33 51.15
CA LEU A 65 -11.30 23.45 50.46
C LEU A 65 -11.74 22.09 49.93
N THR A 66 -13.05 21.83 50.01
CA THR A 66 -13.64 20.50 50.00
C THR A 66 -14.16 20.08 48.62
N ALA A 67 -13.70 18.94 48.11
CA ALA A 67 -14.28 18.27 46.95
C ALA A 67 -14.53 16.78 47.28
N ARG A 68 -15.77 16.31 47.05
CA ARG A 68 -16.22 14.95 47.39
C ARG A 68 -15.49 13.90 46.55
N ARG A 69 -14.62 13.10 47.17
CA ARG A 69 -14.03 11.91 46.54
C ARG A 69 -15.06 10.78 46.38
N ARG A 70 -15.41 10.43 45.14
CA ARG A 70 -15.95 9.08 44.84
C ARG A 70 -14.80 8.07 44.98
N LYS A 71 -15.06 6.93 45.65
CA LYS A 71 -14.12 5.79 45.68
C LYS A 71 -14.01 5.19 44.27
N PRO A 72 -12.82 4.75 43.81
CA PRO A 72 -12.72 3.93 42.62
C PRO A 72 -13.31 2.54 42.92
N SER A 73 -14.32 2.11 42.17
CA SER A 73 -14.75 0.71 42.19
C SER A 73 -13.72 -0.12 41.42
N ALA A 74 -13.45 -1.34 41.92
CA ALA A 74 -12.62 -2.29 41.20
C ALA A 74 -13.25 -2.61 39.84
N ARG A 75 -12.58 -2.25 38.74
CA ARG A 75 -12.96 -2.73 37.42
C ARG A 75 -12.63 -4.22 37.34
N GLN A 76 -13.66 -5.06 37.39
CA GLN A 76 -13.54 -6.43 36.90
C GLN A 76 -13.12 -6.39 35.43
N THR A 77 -12.19 -7.27 35.05
CA THR A 77 -11.73 -7.47 33.69
C THR A 77 -12.78 -8.22 32.87
N GLY A 78 -13.89 -7.54 32.57
CA GLY A 78 -14.83 -7.96 31.53
C GLY A 78 -14.39 -7.38 30.19
N VAL A 79 -14.32 -8.21 29.15
CA VAL A 79 -14.20 -7.73 27.78
C VAL A 79 -15.49 -6.99 27.46
N THR A 80 -15.45 -5.66 27.42
CA THR A 80 -16.61 -4.85 27.07
C THR A 80 -16.90 -5.05 25.58
N HIS A 81 -17.99 -5.77 25.29
CA HIS A 81 -18.53 -5.87 23.94
C HIS A 81 -18.73 -4.48 23.34
N SER A 82 -18.30 -4.26 22.09
CA SER A 82 -18.62 -3.03 21.34
C SER A 82 -20.13 -2.98 21.11
N MET A 83 -20.76 -1.87 21.49
CA MET A 83 -22.22 -1.73 21.52
C MET A 83 -22.77 -1.01 20.27
N GLY A 84 -21.91 -0.35 19.50
CA GLY A 84 -22.27 0.35 18.26
C GLY A 84 -21.74 -0.29 16.98
N PHE A 85 -22.20 0.24 15.85
CA PHE A 85 -21.82 -0.16 14.50
C PHE A 85 -20.39 0.28 14.15
N ARG A 86 -19.78 -0.39 13.16
CA ARG A 86 -18.49 -0.01 12.59
C ARG A 86 -18.54 -0.10 11.08
N ILE A 87 -18.03 0.91 10.38
CA ILE A 87 -18.17 1.03 8.92
C ILE A 87 -16.79 1.18 8.26
N GLY A 88 -16.45 0.22 7.40
CA GLY A 88 -15.33 0.31 6.47
C GLY A 88 -15.83 0.80 5.12
N ILE A 89 -15.14 1.76 4.50
CA ILE A 89 -15.54 2.42 3.25
C ILE A 89 -14.34 2.54 2.31
N ASP A 90 -14.27 1.76 1.25
CA ASP A 90 -13.21 1.88 0.24
C ASP A 90 -13.75 2.47 -1.08
N VAL A 91 -13.16 3.58 -1.54
CA VAL A 91 -13.57 4.25 -2.79
C VAL A 91 -12.64 3.84 -3.94
N GLY A 92 -13.05 2.77 -4.63
CA GLY A 92 -12.44 2.32 -5.88
C GLY A 92 -12.87 3.16 -7.10
N GLY A 93 -12.24 2.91 -8.25
CA GLY A 93 -12.48 3.66 -9.49
C GLY A 93 -13.77 3.30 -10.26
N THR A 94 -14.48 2.24 -9.84
CA THR A 94 -15.74 1.78 -10.49
C THR A 94 -16.91 1.79 -9.51
N PHE A 95 -16.67 1.31 -8.29
CA PHE A 95 -17.63 1.25 -7.20
C PHE A 95 -16.97 1.68 -5.88
N THR A 96 -17.77 2.19 -4.97
CA THR A 96 -17.44 2.35 -3.55
C THR A 96 -17.99 1.15 -2.78
N ASP A 97 -17.12 0.51 -2.00
CA ASP A 97 -17.40 -0.67 -1.20
C ASP A 97 -17.60 -0.33 0.28
N PHE A 98 -18.64 -0.91 0.88
CA PHE A 98 -19.03 -0.70 2.27
C PHE A 98 -19.11 -2.03 3.01
N VAL A 99 -18.53 -2.05 4.21
CA VAL A 99 -18.66 -3.13 5.19
C VAL A 99 -19.19 -2.53 6.48
N LEU A 100 -20.38 -2.94 6.89
CA LEU A 100 -20.93 -2.68 8.22
C LEU A 100 -20.70 -3.89 9.10
N ALA A 101 -19.95 -3.75 10.20
CA ALA A 101 -19.96 -4.71 11.28
C ALA A 101 -21.01 -4.30 12.32
N ARG A 102 -21.99 -5.18 12.55
CA ARG A 102 -22.98 -5.05 13.64
C ARG A 102 -22.32 -5.35 14.99
N PRO A 103 -22.86 -4.85 16.13
CA PRO A 103 -22.41 -5.23 17.48
C PRO A 103 -22.34 -6.75 17.73
N GLY A 104 -23.24 -7.53 17.11
CA GLY A 104 -23.25 -9.00 17.18
C GLY A 104 -22.23 -9.72 16.29
N GLY A 105 -21.37 -8.99 15.57
CA GLY A 105 -20.33 -9.54 14.70
C GLY A 105 -20.80 -10.04 13.32
N GLU A 106 -22.00 -9.66 12.92
CA GLU A 106 -22.49 -9.88 11.56
C GLU A 106 -21.98 -8.79 10.63
N LEU A 107 -21.56 -9.18 9.42
CA LEU A 107 -21.09 -8.26 8.39
C LEU A 107 -22.21 -8.03 7.35
N VAL A 108 -22.50 -6.79 7.04
CA VAL A 108 -23.40 -6.40 5.94
C VAL A 108 -22.58 -5.70 4.87
N LEU A 109 -22.61 -6.26 3.66
CA LEU A 109 -21.90 -5.75 2.50
C LEU A 109 -22.83 -4.86 1.65
N SER A 110 -22.32 -3.73 1.18
CA SER A 110 -23.02 -2.89 0.21
C SER A 110 -22.03 -2.29 -0.78
N LYS A 111 -22.47 -2.11 -2.02
CA LYS A 111 -21.66 -1.60 -3.13
C LYS A 111 -22.49 -0.60 -3.91
N VAL A 112 -21.94 0.58 -4.19
CA VAL A 112 -22.60 1.65 -4.97
C VAL A 112 -21.66 2.16 -6.05
N PRO A 113 -22.15 2.68 -7.19
CA PRO A 113 -21.28 3.28 -8.22
C PRO A 113 -20.48 4.46 -7.65
N THR A 114 -19.21 4.59 -8.06
CA THR A 114 -18.36 5.70 -7.60
C THR A 114 -18.79 7.03 -8.22
N THR A 115 -19.12 8.01 -7.40
CA THR A 115 -19.38 9.39 -7.86
C THR A 115 -18.06 10.11 -8.14
N LEU A 116 -17.61 10.09 -9.40
CA LEU A 116 -16.29 10.64 -9.79
C LEU A 116 -16.16 12.16 -9.60
N ALA A 117 -17.25 12.92 -9.74
CA ALA A 117 -17.22 14.38 -9.62
C ALA A 117 -17.03 14.88 -8.17
N ASP A 118 -17.60 14.16 -7.19
CA ASP A 118 -17.34 14.35 -5.76
C ASP A 118 -17.57 13.01 -5.04
N GLN A 119 -16.48 12.38 -4.61
CA GLN A 119 -16.51 11.09 -3.95
C GLN A 119 -17.25 11.14 -2.59
N SER A 120 -17.34 12.31 -1.93
CA SER A 120 -18.00 12.44 -0.62
C SER A 120 -19.51 12.26 -0.73
N LEU A 121 -20.11 12.73 -1.85
CA LEU A 121 -21.51 12.48 -2.16
C LEU A 121 -21.80 10.99 -2.36
N GLY A 122 -20.93 10.28 -3.09
CA GLY A 122 -21.03 8.83 -3.26
C GLY A 122 -20.91 8.08 -1.94
N VAL A 123 -20.04 8.54 -1.04
CA VAL A 123 -19.93 7.97 0.32
C VAL A 123 -21.23 8.16 1.11
N MET A 124 -21.80 9.37 1.15
CA MET A 124 -23.05 9.64 1.89
C MET A 124 -24.27 8.93 1.30
N GLN A 125 -24.31 8.75 -0.02
CA GLN A 125 -25.34 7.94 -0.70
C GLN A 125 -25.23 6.46 -0.30
N GLY A 126 -24.02 5.90 -0.28
CA GLY A 126 -23.78 4.52 0.15
C GLY A 126 -24.10 4.29 1.63
N LEU A 127 -23.75 5.23 2.52
CA LEU A 127 -24.16 5.22 3.93
C LEU A 127 -25.68 5.25 4.11
N SER A 128 -26.39 6.01 3.26
CA SER A 128 -27.87 6.07 3.32
C SER A 128 -28.52 4.79 2.80
N ALA A 129 -27.96 4.17 1.75
CA ALA A 129 -28.40 2.85 1.26
C ALA A 129 -28.11 1.74 2.29
N LEU A 130 -27.00 1.85 3.02
CA LEU A 130 -26.64 0.95 4.11
C LEU A 130 -27.58 1.11 5.32
N ALA A 131 -27.92 2.33 5.72
CA ALA A 131 -28.90 2.58 6.77
C ALA A 131 -30.28 2.03 6.40
N ALA A 132 -30.72 2.18 5.14
CA ALA A 132 -31.96 1.61 4.65
C ALA A 132 -31.98 0.07 4.71
N LYS A 133 -30.85 -0.61 4.47
CA LYS A 133 -30.71 -2.07 4.64
C LYS A 133 -30.87 -2.51 6.10
N GLU A 134 -30.48 -1.66 7.06
CA GLU A 134 -30.69 -1.89 8.50
C GLU A 134 -32.08 -1.43 8.99
N GLY A 135 -32.94 -0.88 8.13
CA GLY A 135 -34.22 -0.29 8.53
C GLY A 135 -34.08 1.01 9.34
N LEU A 136 -32.94 1.68 9.25
CA LEU A 136 -32.61 2.90 9.99
C LEU A 136 -32.58 4.14 9.09
N ALA A 137 -32.84 5.31 9.67
CA ALA A 137 -32.46 6.58 9.05
C ALA A 137 -30.94 6.76 9.11
N THR A 138 -30.33 7.41 8.10
CA THR A 138 -28.86 7.62 8.03
C THR A 138 -28.29 8.25 9.30
N ARG A 139 -28.99 9.22 9.90
CA ARG A 139 -28.59 9.82 11.19
C ARG A 139 -28.56 8.80 12.33
N ALA A 140 -29.59 7.96 12.46
CA ALA A 140 -29.66 6.97 13.53
C ALA A 140 -28.55 5.92 13.42
N LEU A 141 -28.19 5.51 12.19
CA LEU A 141 -27.03 4.64 11.95
C LEU A 141 -25.72 5.32 12.41
N LEU A 142 -25.49 6.57 11.98
CA LEU A 142 -24.25 7.30 12.26
C LEU A 142 -24.10 7.72 13.73
N GLU A 143 -25.19 8.06 14.41
CA GLU A 143 -25.20 8.33 15.86
C GLU A 143 -24.92 7.06 16.68
N ALA A 144 -25.22 5.87 16.14
CA ALA A 144 -24.91 4.58 16.72
C ALA A 144 -23.60 3.94 16.19
N THR A 145 -22.82 4.66 15.37
CA THR A 145 -21.56 4.16 14.79
C THR A 145 -20.37 4.60 15.63
N GLU A 146 -19.63 3.63 16.19
CA GLU A 146 -18.40 3.87 16.98
C GLU A 146 -17.20 4.25 16.09
N LEU A 147 -17.17 3.76 14.86
CA LEU A 147 -15.98 3.73 14.02
C LEU A 147 -16.33 3.86 12.52
N VAL A 148 -15.73 4.83 11.84
CA VAL A 148 -15.69 4.93 10.38
C VAL A 148 -14.24 4.93 9.93
N VAL A 149 -13.86 3.92 9.14
CA VAL A 149 -12.53 3.82 8.52
C VAL A 149 -12.68 3.87 7.01
N HIS A 150 -11.86 4.68 6.37
CA HIS A 150 -12.02 5.04 4.97
C HIS A 150 -10.72 4.88 4.15
N GLY A 151 -10.82 4.21 3.00
CA GLY A 151 -9.79 4.09 1.97
C GLY A 151 -10.15 4.98 0.79
N THR A 152 -9.18 5.73 0.25
CA THR A 152 -9.42 6.65 -0.86
C THR A 152 -8.36 6.54 -1.94
N THR A 153 -8.82 6.48 -3.19
CA THR A 153 -7.97 6.59 -4.37
C THR A 153 -7.68 8.04 -4.77
N THR A 154 -8.10 9.05 -3.99
CA THR A 154 -7.93 10.48 -4.33
C THR A 154 -6.47 10.85 -4.58
N ALA A 155 -5.54 10.41 -3.72
CA ALA A 155 -4.12 10.71 -3.89
C ALA A 155 -3.53 10.03 -5.15
N ASP A 156 -3.91 8.77 -5.38
CA ASP A 156 -3.45 7.98 -6.53
C ASP A 156 -3.97 8.54 -7.85
N ASN A 157 -5.28 8.82 -7.95
CA ASN A 157 -5.88 9.44 -9.12
C ASN A 157 -5.26 10.81 -9.39
N THR A 158 -4.98 11.61 -8.35
CA THR A 158 -4.34 12.93 -8.48
C THR A 158 -2.96 12.83 -9.13
N LEU A 159 -2.17 11.82 -8.76
CA LEU A 159 -0.85 11.57 -9.31
C LEU A 159 -0.93 10.92 -10.71
N ILE A 160 -1.77 9.90 -10.90
CA ILE A 160 -1.94 9.19 -12.18
C ILE A 160 -2.43 10.13 -13.28
N GLU A 161 -3.47 10.93 -13.02
CA GLU A 161 -4.06 11.87 -13.98
C GLU A 161 -3.28 13.19 -14.11
N MET A 162 -2.27 13.42 -13.26
CA MET A 162 -1.50 14.66 -13.18
C MET A 162 -2.37 15.93 -13.06
N ASN A 163 -3.40 15.87 -12.21
CA ASN A 163 -4.38 16.94 -11.99
C ASN A 163 -4.27 17.62 -10.59
N GLY A 164 -3.16 17.39 -9.89
CA GLY A 164 -2.85 17.95 -8.57
C GLY A 164 -2.59 19.46 -8.55
N ALA A 165 -2.14 19.93 -7.39
CA ALA A 165 -1.93 21.35 -7.15
C ALA A 165 -0.77 21.93 -7.99
N LYS A 166 -0.80 23.23 -8.26
CA LYS A 166 0.39 23.93 -8.80
C LYS A 166 1.44 24.09 -7.69
N VAL A 167 2.55 23.35 -7.80
CA VAL A 167 3.59 23.30 -6.76
C VAL A 167 4.79 24.21 -7.07
N GLY A 168 5.21 24.96 -6.06
CA GLY A 168 6.52 25.60 -5.96
C GLY A 168 7.48 24.80 -5.09
N LEU A 169 8.79 24.97 -5.31
CA LEU A 169 9.82 24.31 -4.51
C LEU A 169 10.85 25.32 -4.01
N LEU A 170 11.13 25.31 -2.70
CA LEU A 170 12.27 25.97 -2.09
C LEU A 170 13.31 24.90 -1.71
N THR A 171 14.56 25.12 -2.13
CA THR A 171 15.71 24.24 -1.85
C THR A 171 16.89 25.06 -1.37
N THR A 172 17.90 24.42 -0.77
CA THR A 172 19.22 25.02 -0.56
C THR A 172 19.80 25.56 -1.86
N GLU A 173 20.48 26.72 -1.81
CA GLU A 173 21.16 27.33 -2.96
C GLU A 173 22.07 26.30 -3.67
N GLY A 174 21.99 26.27 -5.00
CA GLY A 174 22.63 25.25 -5.84
C GLY A 174 21.86 23.94 -6.04
N HIS A 175 20.82 23.64 -5.24
CA HIS A 175 20.19 22.29 -5.21
C HIS A 175 18.78 22.24 -5.83
N ARG A 176 18.30 23.33 -6.44
CA ARG A 176 16.95 23.44 -7.05
C ARG A 176 16.68 22.46 -8.21
N ASP A 177 17.74 21.85 -8.73
CA ASP A 177 17.73 20.96 -9.88
C ASP A 177 17.92 19.48 -9.50
N GLU A 178 18.02 19.17 -8.21
CA GLU A 178 18.15 17.79 -7.68
C GLU A 178 17.08 16.85 -8.24
N ILE A 179 15.83 17.31 -8.35
CA ILE A 179 14.71 16.51 -8.87
C ILE A 179 14.81 16.21 -10.39
N GLU A 180 15.65 16.93 -11.15
CA GLU A 180 15.99 16.59 -12.54
C GLU A 180 17.20 15.65 -12.61
N ILE A 181 18.20 15.86 -11.74
CA ILE A 181 19.44 15.08 -11.68
C ILE A 181 19.14 13.66 -11.16
N ARG A 182 18.22 13.53 -10.21
CA ARG A 182 17.71 12.26 -9.65
C ARG A 182 18.82 11.33 -9.15
N ARG A 183 19.95 11.86 -8.64
CA ARG A 183 21.20 11.10 -8.39
C ARG A 183 21.64 10.15 -9.54
N GLY A 184 21.33 10.49 -10.80
CA GLY A 184 21.56 9.67 -11.98
C GLY A 184 20.52 8.55 -12.23
N TYR A 185 19.48 8.45 -11.39
CA TYR A 185 18.44 7.43 -11.50
C TYR A 185 17.62 7.61 -12.78
N LYS A 186 17.66 6.57 -13.62
CA LYS A 186 16.87 6.40 -14.83
C LYS A 186 16.34 4.98 -14.82
N GLU A 187 15.06 4.80 -15.08
CA GLU A 187 14.39 3.49 -15.03
C GLU A 187 14.91 2.59 -16.16
N GLU A 188 14.87 3.10 -17.39
CA GLU A 188 15.51 2.48 -18.55
C GLU A 188 16.91 3.07 -18.75
N ILE A 189 17.89 2.58 -17.98
CA ILE A 189 19.29 3.07 -18.05
C ILE A 189 19.92 2.90 -19.45
N TRP A 190 19.47 1.91 -20.22
CA TRP A 190 20.01 1.54 -21.53
C TRP A 190 19.34 2.25 -22.71
N ASP A 191 18.17 2.86 -22.52
CA ASP A 191 17.52 3.66 -23.56
C ASP A 191 17.96 5.12 -23.41
N PRO A 192 18.86 5.66 -24.25
CA PRO A 192 19.27 7.06 -24.17
C PRO A 192 18.11 8.02 -24.49
N ALA A 193 17.13 7.61 -25.29
CA ALA A 193 15.99 8.43 -25.72
C ALA A 193 14.84 8.46 -24.70
N PHE A 194 14.85 7.59 -23.69
CA PHE A 194 13.80 7.54 -22.66
C PHE A 194 13.65 8.92 -21.97
N PRO A 195 12.46 9.56 -22.05
CA PRO A 195 12.27 10.96 -21.68
C PRO A 195 12.38 11.19 -20.16
N PRO A 196 12.52 12.45 -19.70
CA PRO A 196 12.38 12.79 -18.28
C PRO A 196 10.91 12.64 -17.80
N PRO A 197 10.68 12.52 -16.48
CA PRO A 197 9.33 12.52 -15.91
C PRO A 197 8.63 13.88 -16.07
N VAL A 198 7.29 13.89 -16.01
CA VAL A 198 6.50 15.14 -16.08
C VAL A 198 6.69 15.93 -14.77
N PRO A 199 7.18 17.19 -14.81
CA PRO A 199 7.60 17.88 -13.61
C PRO A 199 6.41 18.45 -12.80
N ILE A 200 6.16 17.89 -11.61
CA ILE A 200 5.23 18.39 -10.57
C ILE A 200 5.45 19.89 -10.30
N ALA A 201 6.67 20.25 -9.88
CA ALA A 201 7.12 21.63 -9.82
C ALA A 201 7.91 21.95 -11.09
N LYS A 202 7.41 22.86 -11.93
CA LYS A 202 8.12 23.31 -13.14
C LYS A 202 9.40 24.05 -12.73
N ARG A 203 10.51 23.86 -13.46
CA ARG A 203 11.85 24.42 -13.11
C ARG A 203 11.84 25.92 -12.73
N ARG A 204 11.04 26.73 -13.43
CA ARG A 204 10.87 28.18 -13.15
C ARG A 204 10.18 28.53 -11.82
N HIS A 205 9.56 27.55 -11.15
CA HIS A 205 8.95 27.67 -9.83
C HIS A 205 9.80 26.97 -8.75
N ARG A 206 11.07 26.67 -9.05
CA ARG A 206 12.04 26.10 -8.10
C ARG A 206 13.11 27.14 -7.76
N PHE A 207 13.21 27.51 -6.50
CA PHE A 207 14.11 28.55 -6.02
C PHE A 207 15.16 27.96 -5.08
N GLY A 208 16.43 28.28 -5.36
CA GLY A 208 17.52 28.09 -4.41
C GLY A 208 17.49 29.24 -3.41
N ILE A 209 17.34 28.94 -2.13
CA ILE A 209 17.39 29.89 -1.03
C ILE A 209 18.83 29.92 -0.49
N PRO A 210 19.42 31.10 -0.21
CA PRO A 210 20.75 31.19 0.35
C PRO A 210 20.82 30.83 1.84
N GLU A 211 20.75 29.54 2.16
CA GLU A 211 21.04 28.98 3.49
C GLU A 211 22.00 27.78 3.41
N ARG A 212 22.59 27.34 4.53
CA ARG A 212 23.35 26.07 4.57
C ARG A 212 23.48 25.52 5.98
N LEU A 213 23.25 24.21 6.11
CA LEU A 213 23.60 23.39 7.27
C LEU A 213 24.75 22.42 6.90
N ASP A 214 25.53 21.99 7.89
CA ASP A 214 26.43 20.84 7.77
C ASP A 214 25.73 19.52 8.14
N PHE A 215 26.44 18.39 7.97
CA PHE A 215 25.92 17.05 8.28
C PHE A 215 25.67 16.79 9.78
N ARG A 216 26.15 17.67 10.66
CA ARG A 216 25.91 17.64 12.11
C ARG A 216 24.75 18.56 12.52
N GLY A 217 24.15 19.29 11.57
CA GLY A 217 23.09 20.26 11.81
C GLY A 217 23.59 21.65 12.22
N ASN A 218 24.89 21.94 12.16
CA ASN A 218 25.42 23.28 12.45
C ASN A 218 25.07 24.24 11.32
N VAL A 219 24.77 25.50 11.65
CA VAL A 219 24.51 26.55 10.66
C VAL A 219 25.83 27.02 10.05
N VAL A 220 26.04 26.70 8.77
CA VAL A 220 27.17 27.17 7.96
C VAL A 220 26.83 28.52 7.31
N ARG A 221 25.59 28.70 6.87
CA ARG A 221 25.04 29.97 6.39
C ARG A 221 23.61 30.12 6.91
N LYS A 222 23.32 31.21 7.61
CA LYS A 222 21.97 31.54 8.10
C LYS A 222 20.99 31.64 6.94
N LEU A 223 19.72 31.33 7.20
CA LEU A 223 18.62 31.53 6.25
C LEU A 223 18.51 33.01 5.83
N ASP A 224 18.58 33.27 4.53
CA ASP A 224 18.23 34.56 3.94
C ASP A 224 16.69 34.69 3.85
N GLU A 225 16.11 35.41 4.81
CA GLU A 225 14.66 35.56 4.90
C GLU A 225 14.05 36.37 3.76
N GLU A 226 14.75 37.36 3.21
CA GLU A 226 14.21 38.19 2.12
C GLU A 226 14.27 37.45 0.78
N ALA A 227 15.26 36.57 0.59
CA ALA A 227 15.25 35.61 -0.53
C ALA A 227 14.03 34.67 -0.46
N VAL A 228 13.67 34.16 0.73
CA VAL A 228 12.44 33.37 0.92
C VAL A 228 11.22 34.21 0.57
N ARG A 229 11.08 35.42 1.14
CA ARG A 229 9.93 36.31 0.87
C ARG A 229 9.82 36.63 -0.61
N THR A 230 10.93 36.95 -1.27
CA THR A 230 10.98 37.24 -2.72
C THR A 230 10.53 36.05 -3.55
N ALA A 231 11.01 34.84 -3.24
CA ALA A 231 10.58 33.61 -3.91
C ALA A 231 9.08 33.35 -3.70
N VAL A 232 8.56 33.48 -2.48
CA VAL A 232 7.14 33.25 -2.18
C VAL A 232 6.24 34.29 -2.84
N ARG A 233 6.60 35.58 -2.82
CA ARG A 233 5.90 36.64 -3.57
C ARG A 233 5.89 36.40 -5.07
N ARG A 234 6.90 35.69 -5.62
CA ARG A 234 6.92 35.29 -7.04
C ARG A 234 5.99 34.10 -7.27
N LEU A 235 6.10 33.04 -6.46
CA LEU A 235 5.24 31.86 -6.51
C LEU A 235 3.75 32.25 -6.42
N ARG A 236 3.38 33.13 -5.49
CA ARG A 236 2.01 33.65 -5.34
C ARG A 236 1.52 34.36 -6.61
N ARG A 237 2.38 35.20 -7.23
CA ARG A 237 2.07 35.87 -8.50
C ARG A 237 1.92 34.92 -9.68
N ASP A 238 2.65 33.80 -9.68
CA ASP A 238 2.54 32.73 -10.68
C ASP A 238 1.37 31.76 -10.41
N GLY A 239 0.52 32.05 -9.41
CA GLY A 239 -0.69 31.28 -9.10
C GLY A 239 -0.40 29.91 -8.47
N ILE A 240 0.66 29.80 -7.68
CA ILE A 240 1.07 28.57 -6.98
C ILE A 240 0.14 28.32 -5.79
N GLU A 241 -0.31 27.08 -5.66
CA GLU A 241 -1.32 26.63 -4.69
C GLU A 241 -0.67 25.92 -3.49
N SER A 242 0.52 25.37 -3.66
CA SER A 242 1.26 24.65 -2.61
C SER A 242 2.77 24.81 -2.78
N ILE A 243 3.51 24.82 -1.67
CA ILE A 243 4.95 25.06 -1.62
C ILE A 243 5.64 23.94 -0.83
N ALA A 244 6.48 23.17 -1.50
CA ALA A 244 7.41 22.24 -0.87
C ALA A 244 8.68 22.99 -0.43
N VAL A 245 9.20 22.66 0.75
CA VAL A 245 10.51 23.15 1.24
C VAL A 245 11.38 21.94 1.55
N SER A 246 12.52 21.83 0.89
CA SER A 246 13.49 20.74 1.07
C SER A 246 14.91 21.31 1.18
N PHE A 247 15.33 21.62 2.40
CA PHE A 247 16.69 22.07 2.69
C PHE A 247 17.60 20.88 3.02
N LEU A 248 18.91 21.04 2.80
CA LEU A 248 19.88 20.01 3.15
C LEU A 248 20.05 19.91 4.66
N PHE A 249 20.09 18.67 5.16
CA PHE A 249 20.19 18.33 6.58
C PHE A 249 19.08 18.90 7.48
N SER A 250 17.94 19.31 6.92
CA SER A 250 16.77 19.74 7.69
C SER A 250 16.21 18.65 8.62
N PHE A 251 16.40 17.38 8.26
CA PHE A 251 16.11 16.22 9.10
C PHE A 251 17.06 16.06 10.32
N VAL A 252 18.18 16.78 10.35
CA VAL A 252 19.09 16.86 11.51
C VAL A 252 18.79 18.13 12.33
N ASN A 253 18.59 19.26 11.65
CA ASN A 253 18.22 20.53 12.26
C ASN A 253 17.14 21.23 11.41
N PRO A 254 15.85 21.20 11.83
CA PRO A 254 14.75 21.70 11.02
C PRO A 254 14.57 23.23 11.05
N SER A 255 15.36 23.96 11.84
CA SER A 255 15.17 25.39 12.13
C SER A 255 14.96 26.27 10.90
N HIS A 256 15.72 26.07 9.81
CA HIS A 256 15.54 26.83 8.58
C HIS A 256 14.24 26.51 7.83
N GLU A 257 13.78 25.25 7.79
CA GLU A 257 12.50 24.89 7.17
C GLU A 257 11.31 25.41 8.00
N LEU A 258 11.40 25.32 9.33
CA LEU A 258 10.41 25.87 10.25
C LEU A 258 10.26 27.39 10.05
N ARG A 259 11.39 28.12 9.98
CA ARG A 259 11.38 29.56 9.72
C ARG A 259 10.87 29.90 8.32
N ALA A 260 11.24 29.13 7.30
CA ALA A 260 10.71 29.33 5.95
C ALA A 260 9.18 29.19 5.91
N ARG A 261 8.58 28.25 6.65
CA ARG A 261 7.11 28.13 6.78
C ARG A 261 6.44 29.37 7.37
N GLU A 262 7.04 29.98 8.39
CA GLU A 262 6.53 31.23 8.99
C GLU A 262 6.51 32.37 7.95
N LEU A 263 7.60 32.50 7.17
CA LEU A 263 7.72 33.48 6.10
C LEU A 263 6.73 33.20 4.96
N ILE A 264 6.54 31.94 4.57
CA ILE A 264 5.55 31.54 3.56
C ILE A 264 4.14 31.94 4.01
N ARG A 265 3.75 31.61 5.25
CA ARG A 265 2.42 31.95 5.80
C ARG A 265 2.14 33.46 5.86
N GLN A 266 3.18 34.29 5.97
CA GLN A 266 3.04 35.75 5.96
C GLN A 266 2.83 36.31 4.54
N GLU A 267 3.55 35.79 3.54
CA GLU A 267 3.56 36.33 2.18
C GLU A 267 2.49 35.68 1.27
N HIS A 268 2.13 34.43 1.55
CA HIS A 268 1.14 33.62 0.84
C HIS A 268 0.37 32.72 1.83
N PRO A 269 -0.59 33.28 2.59
CA PRO A 269 -1.31 32.57 3.64
C PRO A 269 -2.19 31.42 3.11
N ASP A 270 -2.62 31.49 1.85
CA ASP A 270 -3.50 30.50 1.22
C ASP A 270 -2.73 29.27 0.69
N ALA A 271 -1.39 29.31 0.66
CA ALA A 271 -0.59 28.18 0.19
C ALA A 271 -0.47 27.07 1.25
N ARG A 272 -0.74 25.82 0.84
CA ARG A 272 -0.29 24.65 1.62
C ARG A 272 1.24 24.65 1.66
N VAL A 273 1.83 24.34 2.81
CA VAL A 273 3.28 24.19 2.99
C VAL A 273 3.61 22.78 3.42
N SER A 274 4.46 22.09 2.66
CA SER A 274 4.99 20.76 3.00
C SER A 274 6.48 20.89 3.31
N LEU A 275 6.88 20.61 4.56
CA LEU A 275 8.28 20.64 5.00
C LEU A 275 8.92 19.26 4.95
N SER A 276 10.10 19.16 4.36
CA SER A 276 10.71 17.85 4.10
C SER A 276 11.07 17.09 5.37
N HIS A 277 11.42 17.79 6.46
CA HIS A 277 11.65 17.15 7.77
C HIS A 277 10.36 16.64 8.45
N GLU A 278 9.17 17.08 8.06
CA GLU A 278 7.90 16.60 8.63
C GLU A 278 7.35 15.44 7.79
N VAL A 279 7.47 15.55 6.46
CA VAL A 279 7.06 14.51 5.51
C VAL A 279 7.98 13.28 5.63
N MET A 280 9.29 13.46 5.46
CA MET A 280 10.29 12.40 5.40
C MET A 280 11.62 12.83 6.08
N PRO A 281 11.74 12.67 7.42
CA PRO A 281 12.91 13.10 8.22
C PRO A 281 14.18 12.23 8.03
N THR A 282 14.57 11.97 6.78
CA THR A 282 15.68 11.07 6.45
C THR A 282 16.48 11.51 5.22
N ALA A 283 17.66 10.91 5.05
CA ALA A 283 18.40 10.88 3.80
C ALA A 283 17.88 9.72 2.89
N PRO A 284 18.11 9.74 1.56
CA PRO A 284 18.85 10.73 0.78
C PRO A 284 18.04 11.99 0.42
N GLU A 285 18.68 12.99 -0.18
CA GLU A 285 18.05 14.25 -0.61
C GLU A 285 17.10 14.11 -1.80
N PHE A 286 17.41 13.27 -2.79
CA PHE A 286 16.54 13.07 -3.97
C PHE A 286 15.16 12.54 -3.55
N GLU A 287 15.13 11.45 -2.79
CA GLU A 287 13.89 10.80 -2.37
C GLU A 287 13.12 11.64 -1.35
N ARG A 288 13.81 12.35 -0.45
CA ARG A 288 13.16 13.32 0.45
C ARG A 288 12.51 14.47 -0.33
N THR A 289 13.21 15.05 -1.30
CA THR A 289 12.66 16.13 -2.14
C THR A 289 11.51 15.64 -3.01
N SER A 290 11.65 14.44 -3.61
CA SER A 290 10.61 13.76 -4.39
C SER A 290 9.34 13.54 -3.56
N THR A 291 9.47 12.94 -2.38
CA THR A 291 8.34 12.66 -1.47
C THR A 291 7.65 13.95 -1.00
N THR A 292 8.42 14.99 -0.68
CA THR A 292 7.89 16.30 -0.25
C THR A 292 7.18 17.03 -1.39
N LEU A 293 7.66 16.92 -2.62
CA LEU A 293 6.97 17.43 -3.81
C LEU A 293 5.64 16.72 -4.06
N VAL A 294 5.61 15.39 -3.93
CA VAL A 294 4.37 14.62 -4.09
C VAL A 294 3.36 14.97 -3.00
N ASP A 295 3.79 15.13 -1.73
CA ASP A 295 2.93 15.61 -0.65
C ASP A 295 2.32 17.00 -0.94
N ALA A 296 3.15 17.95 -1.38
CA ALA A 296 2.70 19.28 -1.77
C ALA A 296 1.71 19.23 -2.95
N TYR A 297 1.87 18.27 -3.85
CA TYR A 297 1.06 18.11 -5.07
C TYR A 297 -0.32 17.51 -4.81
N VAL A 298 -0.40 16.40 -4.05
CA VAL A 298 -1.67 15.72 -3.74
C VAL A 298 -2.40 16.37 -2.56
N GLY A 299 -1.66 17.02 -1.65
CA GLY A 299 -2.14 17.56 -0.38
C GLY A 299 -3.44 18.37 -0.47
N PRO A 300 -3.52 19.42 -1.32
CA PRO A 300 -4.74 20.24 -1.39
C PRO A 300 -5.98 19.48 -1.88
N ARG A 301 -5.81 18.49 -2.76
CA ARG A 301 -6.90 17.64 -3.25
C ARG A 301 -7.40 16.70 -2.16
N VAL A 302 -6.48 16.00 -1.49
CA VAL A 302 -6.77 15.10 -0.37
C VAL A 302 -7.43 15.88 0.77
N GLN A 303 -6.87 17.02 1.18
CA GLN A 303 -7.42 17.85 2.26
C GLN A 303 -8.84 18.34 1.94
N THR A 304 -9.08 18.90 0.74
CA THR A 304 -10.42 19.37 0.33
C THR A 304 -11.45 18.24 0.37
N TYR A 305 -11.06 17.02 -0.03
CA TYR A 305 -11.92 15.86 0.00
C TYR A 305 -12.29 15.44 1.44
N LEU A 306 -11.28 15.33 2.31
CA LEU A 306 -11.48 14.92 3.70
C LEU A 306 -12.33 15.93 4.48
N GLU A 307 -12.05 17.23 4.36
CA GLU A 307 -12.83 18.30 5.03
C GLU A 307 -14.31 18.31 4.62
N ARG A 308 -14.62 17.93 3.37
CA ARG A 308 -16.02 17.77 2.91
C ARG A 308 -16.67 16.53 3.52
N LEU A 309 -15.96 15.40 3.51
CA LEU A 309 -16.49 14.14 4.03
C LEU A 309 -16.70 14.19 5.55
N GLU A 310 -15.74 14.73 6.31
CA GLU A 310 -15.87 14.93 7.76
C GLU A 310 -17.08 15.81 8.10
N ARG A 311 -17.26 16.93 7.40
CA ARG A 311 -18.41 17.81 7.59
C ARG A 311 -19.73 17.11 7.29
N ALA A 312 -19.82 16.40 6.17
CA ALA A 312 -21.03 15.67 5.79
C ALA A 312 -21.39 14.56 6.80
N LEU A 313 -20.39 13.86 7.35
CA LEU A 313 -20.58 12.88 8.42
C LEU A 313 -21.07 13.54 9.72
N GLN A 314 -20.48 14.67 10.12
CA GLN A 314 -20.86 15.41 11.33
C GLN A 314 -22.29 16.00 11.23
N GLU A 315 -22.65 16.60 10.10
CA GLU A 315 -24.00 17.11 9.83
C GLU A 315 -25.05 15.98 9.86
N ALA A 316 -24.69 14.82 9.28
CA ALA A 316 -25.53 13.63 9.31
C ALA A 316 -25.66 12.99 10.71
N GLY A 317 -24.71 13.22 11.62
CA GLY A 317 -24.83 12.87 13.04
C GLY A 317 -23.68 12.04 13.63
N TYR A 318 -22.65 11.71 12.85
CA TYR A 318 -21.46 11.01 13.36
C TYR A 318 -20.73 11.87 14.40
N ARG A 319 -20.23 11.24 15.48
CA ARG A 319 -19.69 11.94 16.67
C ARG A 319 -18.21 11.66 16.96
N HIS A 320 -17.54 10.90 16.10
CA HIS A 320 -16.16 10.48 16.27
C HIS A 320 -15.29 10.95 15.10
N ASP A 321 -13.97 10.73 15.19
CA ASP A 321 -13.04 11.10 14.12
C ASP A 321 -13.20 10.19 12.89
N LEU A 322 -12.96 10.74 11.70
CA LEU A 322 -12.80 9.97 10.49
C LEU A 322 -11.38 9.37 10.45
N LEU A 323 -11.30 8.06 10.27
CA LEU A 323 -10.04 7.34 10.15
C LEU A 323 -9.75 6.98 8.70
N LEU A 324 -8.46 6.97 8.36
CA LEU A 324 -7.97 6.69 7.02
C LEU A 324 -6.89 5.62 7.06
N MET A 325 -6.90 4.76 6.05
CA MET A 325 -5.80 3.84 5.79
C MET A 325 -4.58 4.60 5.24
N GLN A 326 -3.40 4.23 5.72
CA GLN A 326 -2.12 4.65 5.15
C GLN A 326 -1.56 3.58 4.22
N SER A 327 -0.66 3.99 3.33
CA SER A 327 0.18 3.13 2.49
C SER A 327 0.88 1.98 3.24
N SER A 328 1.10 2.12 4.54
CA SER A 328 1.79 1.17 5.40
C SER A 328 0.93 0.01 5.94
N GLY A 329 -0.39 0.03 5.72
CA GLY A 329 -1.34 -0.93 6.30
C GLY A 329 -1.89 -0.56 7.68
N ALA A 330 -1.53 0.61 8.20
CA ALA A 330 -2.02 1.14 9.47
C ALA A 330 -3.01 2.30 9.29
N ILE A 331 -3.95 2.46 10.22
CA ILE A 331 -4.95 3.53 10.18
C ILE A 331 -4.59 4.72 11.08
N MET A 332 -4.94 5.93 10.68
CA MET A 332 -4.75 7.18 11.44
C MET A 332 -5.89 8.17 11.18
N THR A 333 -6.02 9.23 11.98
CA THR A 333 -7.06 10.25 11.80
C THR A 333 -6.86 11.08 10.52
N ALA A 334 -7.94 11.59 9.94
CA ALA A 334 -7.87 12.52 8.81
C ALA A 334 -7.01 13.76 9.10
N ALA A 335 -7.05 14.27 10.34
CA ALA A 335 -6.19 15.37 10.81
C ALA A 335 -4.68 15.03 10.72
N PHE A 336 -4.26 13.79 11.00
CA PHE A 336 -2.88 13.35 10.83
C PHE A 336 -2.49 13.29 9.34
N LEU A 337 -3.33 12.70 8.49
CA LEU A 337 -3.05 12.60 7.05
C LEU A 337 -3.12 13.96 6.34
N ALA A 338 -3.88 14.94 6.84
CA ALA A 338 -3.81 16.32 6.35
C ALA A 338 -2.40 16.93 6.54
N GLY A 339 -1.62 16.47 7.53
CA GLY A 339 -0.20 16.81 7.67
C GLY A 339 0.69 16.12 6.64
N LYS A 340 0.38 14.87 6.27
CA LYS A 340 1.20 13.99 5.42
C LYS A 340 0.35 13.25 4.37
N ALA A 341 -0.20 14.00 3.43
CA ALA A 341 -1.15 13.50 2.43
C ALA A 341 -0.55 12.46 1.48
N VAL A 342 0.78 12.48 1.27
CA VAL A 342 1.50 11.44 0.51
C VAL A 342 1.36 10.04 1.13
N ALA A 343 1.06 9.92 2.43
CA ALA A 343 0.81 8.63 3.10
C ALA A 343 -0.53 7.98 2.69
N ALA A 344 -1.42 8.69 1.98
CA ALA A 344 -2.68 8.15 1.48
C ALA A 344 -2.55 7.37 0.14
N LEU A 345 -1.39 7.45 -0.53
CA LEU A 345 -1.13 6.71 -1.78
C LEU A 345 -1.22 5.19 -1.56
N GLY A 346 -1.94 4.50 -2.44
CA GLY A 346 -2.15 3.05 -2.34
C GLY A 346 -3.00 2.59 -1.17
N SER A 347 -3.69 3.51 -0.46
CA SER A 347 -4.43 3.18 0.77
C SER A 347 -5.57 2.19 0.57
N GLY A 348 -6.36 2.31 -0.51
CA GLY A 348 -7.47 1.40 -0.80
C GLY A 348 -7.04 -0.06 -1.00
N PRO A 349 -6.18 -0.36 -1.99
CA PRO A 349 -5.67 -1.72 -2.21
C PRO A 349 -4.87 -2.30 -1.03
N THR A 350 -4.19 -1.44 -0.26
CA THR A 350 -3.53 -1.83 1.00
C THR A 350 -4.54 -2.41 2.00
N GLY A 351 -5.77 -1.87 2.07
CA GLY A 351 -6.87 -2.49 2.80
C GLY A 351 -7.12 -3.94 2.35
N GLY A 352 -7.16 -4.19 1.04
CA GLY A 352 -7.41 -5.52 0.49
C GLY A 352 -6.37 -6.55 0.94
N VAL A 353 -5.10 -6.15 0.94
CA VAL A 353 -3.97 -6.97 1.44
C VAL A 353 -4.10 -7.24 2.95
N MET A 354 -4.50 -6.26 3.75
CA MET A 354 -4.76 -6.47 5.19
C MET A 354 -5.93 -7.44 5.42
N GLY A 355 -7.00 -7.32 4.62
CA GLY A 355 -8.12 -8.27 4.57
C GLY A 355 -7.65 -9.71 4.28
N ALA A 356 -6.81 -9.86 3.26
CA ALA A 356 -6.17 -11.12 2.89
C ALA A 356 -5.32 -11.71 4.03
N CYS A 357 -4.55 -10.88 4.75
CA CYS A 357 -3.75 -11.33 5.89
C CYS A 357 -4.61 -11.91 7.01
N ALA A 358 -5.74 -11.28 7.37
CA ALA A 358 -6.61 -11.81 8.42
C ALA A 358 -7.31 -13.11 8.01
N ALA A 359 -7.81 -13.22 6.78
CA ALA A 359 -8.46 -14.44 6.31
C ALA A 359 -7.48 -15.61 6.11
N ALA A 360 -6.25 -15.31 5.65
CA ALA A 360 -5.18 -16.31 5.60
C ALA A 360 -4.81 -16.78 7.02
N GLN A 361 -4.70 -15.86 7.98
CA GLN A 361 -4.40 -16.18 9.38
C GLN A 361 -5.45 -17.10 10.01
N THR A 362 -6.75 -16.86 9.78
CA THR A 362 -7.81 -17.76 10.29
C THR A 362 -7.82 -19.10 9.56
N ALA A 363 -7.47 -19.15 8.27
CA ALA A 363 -7.31 -20.38 7.50
C ALA A 363 -5.97 -21.12 7.72
N GLY A 364 -5.13 -20.68 8.67
CA GLY A 364 -3.84 -21.29 8.99
C GLY A 364 -2.79 -21.16 7.89
N VAL A 365 -2.88 -20.13 7.04
CA VAL A 365 -1.97 -19.86 5.92
C VAL A 365 -1.09 -18.65 6.25
N SER A 366 0.22 -18.87 6.34
CA SER A 366 1.22 -17.82 6.63
C SER A 366 1.84 -17.21 5.39
N ASP A 367 2.03 -17.99 4.33
CA ASP A 367 2.78 -17.62 3.14
C ASP A 367 1.86 -17.76 1.92
N PHE A 368 1.52 -16.62 1.32
CA PHE A 368 0.56 -16.56 0.24
C PHE A 368 0.80 -15.37 -0.69
N ILE A 369 0.21 -15.45 -1.88
CA ILE A 369 0.14 -14.35 -2.85
C ILE A 369 -1.30 -13.83 -2.79
N ALA A 370 -1.45 -12.57 -2.39
CA ALA A 370 -2.72 -11.86 -2.36
C ALA A 370 -2.98 -11.30 -3.77
N ILE A 371 -4.17 -11.54 -4.33
CA ILE A 371 -4.58 -10.99 -5.62
C ILE A 371 -5.95 -10.31 -5.55
N ASP A 372 -6.03 -9.09 -6.11
CA ASP A 372 -7.28 -8.38 -6.38
C ASP A 372 -7.52 -8.37 -7.89
N MET A 373 -8.78 -8.49 -8.32
CA MET A 373 -9.17 -8.20 -9.70
C MET A 373 -10.46 -7.37 -9.72
N GLY A 374 -10.29 -6.08 -9.94
CA GLY A 374 -11.37 -5.12 -10.09
C GLY A 374 -11.96 -5.06 -11.51
N GLY A 375 -12.62 -3.94 -11.81
CA GLY A 375 -13.09 -3.63 -13.17
C GLY A 375 -12.01 -3.03 -14.07
N THR A 376 -10.95 -2.46 -13.49
CA THR A 376 -9.93 -1.66 -14.20
C THR A 376 -8.52 -2.20 -14.09
N SER A 377 -8.23 -2.89 -12.99
CA SER A 377 -6.88 -3.26 -12.56
C SER A 377 -6.87 -4.61 -11.86
N TYR A 378 -5.66 -5.15 -11.77
CA TYR A 378 -5.32 -6.37 -11.05
C TYR A 378 -4.05 -6.11 -10.24
N GLU A 379 -4.15 -6.37 -8.94
CA GLU A 379 -3.14 -6.06 -7.94
C GLU A 379 -2.58 -7.36 -7.36
N VAL A 380 -1.25 -7.47 -7.25
CA VAL A 380 -0.56 -8.63 -6.68
C VAL A 380 0.31 -8.20 -5.50
N CYS A 381 0.18 -8.85 -4.35
CA CYS A 381 1.07 -8.65 -3.19
C CYS A 381 1.58 -10.00 -2.67
N VAL A 382 2.88 -10.09 -2.36
CA VAL A 382 3.45 -11.28 -1.69
C VAL A 382 3.43 -11.06 -0.19
N VAL A 383 2.90 -12.05 0.53
CA VAL A 383 2.82 -12.08 1.98
C VAL A 383 3.64 -13.27 2.50
N ARG A 384 4.61 -13.00 3.38
CA ARG A 384 5.44 -14.02 4.05
C ARG A 384 5.21 -13.96 5.55
N LYS A 385 5.15 -15.11 6.22
CA LYS A 385 5.01 -15.22 7.69
C LYS A 385 3.82 -14.38 8.24
N GLY A 386 2.74 -14.29 7.47
CA GLY A 386 1.51 -13.54 7.78
C GLY A 386 1.64 -12.01 7.69
N ARG A 387 2.67 -11.48 7.01
CA ARG A 387 2.89 -10.03 6.86
C ARG A 387 3.23 -9.64 5.41
N PRO A 388 2.63 -8.56 4.87
CA PRO A 388 3.01 -8.06 3.56
C PRO A 388 4.41 -7.48 3.59
N THR A 389 5.11 -7.54 2.46
CA THR A 389 6.39 -6.84 2.29
C THR A 389 6.16 -5.33 2.37
N ILE A 390 6.87 -4.64 3.25
CA ILE A 390 6.85 -3.18 3.36
C ILE A 390 8.13 -2.61 2.77
N LYS A 391 8.01 -1.68 1.82
CA LYS A 391 9.12 -1.11 1.06
C LYS A 391 9.10 0.42 1.11
N SER A 392 10.29 1.00 1.25
CA SER A 392 10.53 2.44 1.12
C SER A 392 11.26 2.74 -0.20
N PHE A 393 11.32 4.02 -0.56
CA PHE A 393 12.02 4.52 -1.76
C PHE A 393 11.47 3.94 -3.07
N TRP A 394 10.15 3.75 -3.12
CA TRP A 394 9.50 3.04 -4.21
C TRP A 394 9.00 4.01 -5.29
N ASN A 395 9.22 3.63 -6.55
CA ASN A 395 8.68 4.29 -7.74
C ASN A 395 7.20 3.89 -7.92
N TRP A 396 6.32 4.51 -7.14
CA TRP A 396 4.88 4.19 -7.12
C TRP A 396 4.18 4.55 -8.43
N GLN A 397 4.21 5.84 -8.80
CA GLN A 397 3.58 6.38 -10.00
C GLN A 397 4.34 7.60 -10.53
N GLN A 398 4.18 7.88 -11.83
CA GLN A 398 4.74 9.04 -12.52
C GLN A 398 6.25 9.28 -12.31
N ARG A 399 7.00 8.22 -11.97
CA ARG A 399 8.46 8.25 -11.85
C ARG A 399 8.97 9.15 -10.72
N TYR A 400 8.16 9.35 -9.68
CA TYR A 400 8.57 9.93 -8.41
C TYR A 400 8.86 8.83 -7.39
N LEU A 401 10.03 8.87 -6.74
CA LEU A 401 10.35 7.96 -5.64
C LEU A 401 9.66 8.46 -4.36
N ILE A 402 8.90 7.57 -3.74
CA ILE A 402 8.23 7.78 -2.45
C ILE A 402 9.06 7.09 -1.38
N GLY A 403 9.69 7.86 -0.49
CA GLY A 403 10.56 7.34 0.57
C GLY A 403 9.81 6.81 1.81
N LEU A 404 8.50 7.01 1.89
CA LEU A 404 7.67 6.45 2.95
C LEU A 404 7.55 4.92 2.83
N PRO A 405 7.34 4.21 3.95
CA PRO A 405 7.03 2.78 3.92
C PRO A 405 5.64 2.53 3.34
N MET A 406 5.58 1.70 2.30
CA MET A 406 4.37 1.30 1.61
C MET A 406 4.30 -0.23 1.52
N VAL A 407 3.09 -0.83 1.52
CA VAL A 407 2.88 -2.22 1.13
C VAL A 407 3.34 -2.42 -0.31
N GLU A 408 4.29 -3.31 -0.55
CA GLU A 408 4.77 -3.61 -1.90
C GLU A 408 3.74 -4.44 -2.66
N MET A 409 3.10 -3.81 -3.64
CA MET A 409 2.04 -4.36 -4.46
C MET A 409 2.25 -4.01 -5.93
N HIS A 410 1.98 -4.94 -6.84
CA HIS A 410 2.15 -4.72 -8.27
C HIS A 410 0.79 -4.64 -8.97
N ALA A 411 0.45 -3.47 -9.49
CA ALA A 411 -0.76 -3.25 -10.25
C ALA A 411 -0.48 -3.35 -11.77
N ILE A 412 -1.35 -4.04 -12.50
CA ILE A 412 -1.39 -4.05 -13.97
C ILE A 412 -2.78 -3.67 -14.50
N GLY A 413 -2.85 -3.18 -15.73
CA GLY A 413 -4.09 -2.80 -16.43
C GLY A 413 -4.93 -3.97 -16.95
N ALA A 414 -5.19 -4.96 -16.09
CA ALA A 414 -6.01 -6.14 -16.38
C ALA A 414 -7.19 -6.20 -15.40
N GLY A 415 -8.42 -6.06 -15.87
CA GLY A 415 -9.62 -6.17 -15.05
C GLY A 415 -10.83 -6.54 -15.90
N GLY A 416 -12.01 -6.68 -15.30
CA GLY A 416 -13.23 -7.07 -16.03
C GLY A 416 -13.56 -6.15 -17.22
N GLY A 417 -13.35 -4.85 -17.06
CA GLY A 417 -13.54 -3.84 -18.12
C GLY A 417 -12.35 -3.66 -19.06
N SER A 418 -11.26 -4.44 -18.97
CA SER A 418 -10.13 -4.32 -19.91
C SER A 418 -10.60 -4.62 -21.33
N ILE A 419 -10.33 -3.69 -22.25
CA ILE A 419 -10.81 -3.74 -23.63
C ILE A 419 -9.97 -4.70 -24.46
N ALA A 420 -10.63 -5.61 -25.16
CA ALA A 420 -10.04 -6.47 -26.17
C ALA A 420 -10.03 -5.77 -27.55
N ASN A 421 -8.94 -5.88 -28.28
CA ASN A 421 -8.81 -5.36 -29.65
C ASN A 421 -7.78 -6.17 -30.45
N VAL A 422 -7.84 -6.06 -31.78
CA VAL A 422 -6.88 -6.68 -32.69
C VAL A 422 -5.97 -5.61 -33.28
N GLN A 423 -4.65 -5.78 -33.14
CA GLN A 423 -3.64 -4.90 -33.73
C GLN A 423 -2.60 -5.76 -34.46
N ALA A 424 -2.30 -5.39 -35.71
CA ALA A 424 -1.33 -6.12 -36.55
C ALA A 424 -1.54 -7.65 -36.64
N GLY A 425 -2.79 -8.12 -36.51
CA GLY A 425 -3.14 -9.55 -36.52
C GLY A 425 -3.01 -10.27 -35.17
N ALA A 426 -2.65 -9.58 -34.09
CA ALA A 426 -2.57 -10.12 -32.73
C ALA A 426 -3.73 -9.61 -31.85
N LEU A 427 -4.21 -10.47 -30.95
CA LEU A 427 -5.19 -10.12 -29.92
C LEU A 427 -4.50 -9.47 -28.71
N HIS A 428 -4.92 -8.26 -28.38
CA HIS A 428 -4.49 -7.55 -27.17
C HIS A 428 -5.69 -7.33 -26.23
N VAL A 429 -5.46 -7.47 -24.93
CA VAL A 429 -6.46 -7.20 -23.88
C VAL A 429 -5.86 -6.26 -22.85
N GLY A 430 -6.48 -5.08 -22.69
CA GLY A 430 -5.88 -3.97 -21.94
C GLY A 430 -4.75 -3.26 -22.73
N PRO A 431 -4.01 -2.32 -22.09
CA PRO A 431 -4.23 -1.80 -20.74
C PRO A 431 -5.40 -0.81 -20.65
N LYS A 432 -6.02 -0.43 -21.79
CA LYS A 432 -7.24 0.39 -21.81
C LYS A 432 -8.40 -0.36 -21.17
N SER A 433 -9.19 0.34 -20.35
CA SER A 433 -10.40 -0.17 -19.71
C SER A 433 -11.61 0.69 -20.05
N ALA A 434 -12.78 0.07 -20.15
CA ALA A 434 -14.08 0.73 -20.34
C ALA A 434 -14.60 1.45 -19.06
N LYS A 435 -13.88 1.33 -17.92
CA LYS A 435 -14.25 1.89 -16.60
C LYS A 435 -15.68 1.48 -16.17
N ALA A 436 -16.34 2.26 -15.32
CA ALA A 436 -17.76 2.08 -14.96
C ALA A 436 -18.72 2.59 -16.05
N GLU A 437 -18.32 3.66 -16.73
CA GLU A 437 -19.10 4.38 -17.72
C GLU A 437 -18.18 4.73 -18.91
N PRO A 438 -18.49 4.29 -20.14
CA PRO A 438 -19.68 3.55 -20.54
C PRO A 438 -19.68 2.07 -20.09
N GLY A 439 -18.55 1.54 -19.61
CA GLY A 439 -18.43 0.17 -19.09
C GLY A 439 -18.46 -0.94 -20.16
N PRO A 440 -18.36 -2.21 -19.74
CA PRO A 440 -18.64 -3.39 -20.57
C PRO A 440 -19.95 -3.29 -21.36
N ILE A 441 -20.00 -3.90 -22.54
CA ILE A 441 -21.22 -3.91 -23.38
C ILE A 441 -22.38 -4.53 -22.59
N CYS A 442 -22.10 -5.62 -21.87
CA CYS A 442 -23.07 -6.32 -21.04
C CYS A 442 -23.67 -5.49 -19.90
N TYR A 443 -23.13 -4.32 -19.56
CA TYR A 443 -23.73 -3.41 -18.56
C TYR A 443 -24.88 -2.57 -19.13
N GLY A 444 -25.08 -2.54 -20.46
CA GLY A 444 -26.19 -1.82 -21.10
C GLY A 444 -26.09 -0.29 -21.02
N ARG A 445 -24.93 0.26 -20.66
CA ARG A 445 -24.70 1.71 -20.45
C ARG A 445 -24.05 2.44 -21.63
N GLY A 446 -24.22 1.91 -22.85
CA GLY A 446 -23.65 2.47 -24.08
C GLY A 446 -22.21 2.03 -24.39
N GLY A 447 -21.69 1.01 -23.71
CA GLY A 447 -20.42 0.36 -24.07
C GLY A 447 -20.52 -0.32 -25.45
N VAL A 448 -19.47 -0.19 -26.27
CA VAL A 448 -19.43 -0.72 -27.66
C VAL A 448 -18.16 -1.52 -28.00
N GLU A 449 -17.14 -1.47 -27.14
CA GLU A 449 -15.86 -2.17 -27.33
C GLU A 449 -15.86 -3.43 -26.45
N PRO A 450 -15.51 -4.63 -26.97
CA PRO A 450 -15.54 -5.86 -26.18
C PRO A 450 -14.59 -5.85 -24.97
N THR A 451 -15.04 -6.38 -23.84
CA THR A 451 -14.25 -6.47 -22.60
C THR A 451 -14.05 -7.92 -22.09
N VAL A 452 -13.29 -8.08 -21.01
CA VAL A 452 -13.11 -9.37 -20.32
C VAL A 452 -14.43 -9.85 -19.69
N THR A 453 -15.23 -8.97 -19.09
CA THR A 453 -16.55 -9.30 -18.54
C THR A 453 -17.51 -9.75 -19.64
N ASP A 454 -17.47 -9.09 -20.81
CA ASP A 454 -18.25 -9.51 -22.00
C ASP A 454 -17.88 -10.93 -22.45
N ALA A 455 -16.58 -11.25 -22.48
CA ALA A 455 -16.10 -12.60 -22.79
C ALA A 455 -16.55 -13.64 -21.74
N ASN A 456 -16.48 -13.31 -20.44
CA ASN A 456 -16.92 -14.18 -19.35
C ASN A 456 -18.44 -14.48 -19.39
N VAL A 457 -19.25 -13.55 -19.90
CA VAL A 457 -20.69 -13.79 -20.18
C VAL A 457 -20.87 -14.74 -21.37
N VAL A 458 -20.11 -14.57 -22.46
CA VAL A 458 -20.18 -15.46 -23.63
C VAL A 458 -19.74 -16.90 -23.32
N LEU A 459 -18.73 -17.05 -22.45
CA LEU A 459 -18.21 -18.33 -21.97
C LEU A 459 -19.09 -18.99 -20.90
N GLY A 460 -20.13 -18.30 -20.41
CA GLY A 460 -21.05 -18.83 -19.38
C GLY A 460 -20.50 -18.86 -17.96
N TYR A 461 -19.35 -18.21 -17.70
CA TYR A 461 -18.80 -18.08 -16.35
C TYR A 461 -19.60 -17.09 -15.51
N LEU A 462 -19.97 -15.95 -16.09
CA LEU A 462 -20.87 -14.98 -15.47
C LEU A 462 -22.32 -15.20 -15.88
N ASN A 463 -23.23 -14.71 -15.04
CA ASN A 463 -24.65 -14.72 -15.31
C ASN A 463 -24.97 -13.76 -16.48
N PRO A 464 -25.74 -14.16 -17.51
CA PRO A 464 -26.07 -13.27 -18.63
C PRO A 464 -27.17 -12.22 -18.32
N GLU A 465 -27.86 -12.34 -17.19
CA GLU A 465 -29.03 -11.54 -16.82
C GLU A 465 -28.79 -10.55 -15.67
N ALA A 466 -27.98 -10.91 -14.66
CA ALA A 466 -27.68 -10.02 -13.54
C ALA A 466 -26.43 -10.38 -12.72
N LEU A 467 -25.77 -9.35 -12.18
CA LEU A 467 -24.76 -9.43 -11.12
C LEU A 467 -25.35 -8.92 -9.79
N CYS A 468 -24.52 -8.86 -8.74
CA CYS A 468 -24.87 -8.28 -7.43
C CYS A 468 -26.10 -8.94 -6.78
N GLY A 469 -26.23 -10.27 -6.89
CA GLY A 469 -27.39 -11.03 -6.40
C GLY A 469 -28.72 -10.72 -7.11
N GLY A 470 -28.69 -10.04 -8.26
CA GLY A 470 -29.87 -9.54 -8.97
C GLY A 470 -30.02 -8.01 -8.93
N GLU A 471 -29.25 -7.30 -8.10
CA GLU A 471 -29.31 -5.84 -7.98
C GLU A 471 -28.81 -5.12 -9.25
N PHE A 472 -27.90 -5.73 -10.01
CA PHE A 472 -27.30 -5.12 -11.21
C PHE A 472 -27.66 -5.94 -12.46
N LYS A 473 -28.71 -5.53 -13.17
CA LYS A 473 -29.13 -6.20 -14.41
C LYS A 473 -28.08 -6.07 -15.52
N LEU A 474 -27.84 -7.15 -16.25
CA LEU A 474 -27.00 -7.20 -17.43
C LEU A 474 -27.85 -7.30 -18.70
N VAL A 475 -27.27 -6.84 -19.81
CA VAL A 475 -27.88 -6.82 -21.14
C VAL A 475 -26.94 -7.57 -22.09
N SER A 476 -27.18 -8.87 -22.28
CA SER A 476 -26.37 -9.69 -23.19
C SER A 476 -26.55 -9.39 -24.69
N ALA A 477 -27.46 -8.47 -25.04
CA ALA A 477 -27.67 -8.03 -26.42
C ALA A 477 -26.42 -7.29 -26.96
N GLY A 478 -26.07 -7.52 -28.22
CA GLY A 478 -24.89 -6.91 -28.87
C GLY A 478 -23.54 -7.53 -28.47
N VAL A 479 -23.40 -8.10 -27.26
CA VAL A 479 -22.13 -8.67 -26.75
C VAL A 479 -21.50 -9.68 -27.72
N ARG A 480 -22.25 -10.71 -28.12
CA ARG A 480 -21.78 -11.73 -29.07
C ARG A 480 -21.45 -11.14 -30.44
N GLN A 481 -22.24 -10.16 -30.91
CA GLN A 481 -22.00 -9.50 -32.19
C GLN A 481 -20.70 -8.70 -32.17
N ALA A 482 -20.48 -7.89 -31.12
CA ALA A 482 -19.28 -7.07 -30.98
C ALA A 482 -18.00 -7.92 -30.90
N ILE A 483 -18.01 -9.03 -30.13
CA ILE A 483 -16.88 -9.97 -30.10
C ILE A 483 -16.65 -10.61 -31.48
N ALA A 484 -17.70 -11.07 -32.15
CA ALA A 484 -17.59 -11.65 -33.49
C ALA A 484 -17.07 -10.65 -34.53
N GLU A 485 -17.49 -9.38 -34.47
CA GLU A 485 -17.11 -8.36 -35.44
C GLU A 485 -15.73 -7.74 -35.20
N ARG A 486 -15.39 -7.44 -33.95
CA ARG A 486 -14.15 -6.75 -33.59
C ARG A 486 -12.97 -7.68 -33.35
N ILE A 487 -13.22 -8.95 -33.00
CA ILE A 487 -12.19 -9.93 -32.61
C ILE A 487 -12.24 -11.18 -33.50
N GLY A 488 -13.42 -11.80 -33.66
CA GLY A 488 -13.60 -13.03 -34.44
C GLY A 488 -13.23 -12.85 -35.92
N LYS A 489 -13.93 -11.97 -36.64
CA LYS A 489 -13.72 -11.70 -38.08
C LYS A 489 -12.27 -11.31 -38.41
N PRO A 490 -11.57 -10.42 -37.67
CA PRO A 490 -10.18 -10.08 -37.96
C PRO A 490 -9.15 -11.20 -37.72
N LEU A 491 -9.49 -12.21 -36.89
CA LEU A 491 -8.60 -13.33 -36.56
C LEU A 491 -9.00 -14.65 -37.23
N GLY A 492 -10.15 -14.70 -37.92
CA GLY A 492 -10.69 -15.93 -38.49
C GLY A 492 -11.26 -16.91 -37.45
N LEU A 493 -11.68 -16.40 -36.28
CA LEU A 493 -12.20 -17.18 -35.15
C LEU A 493 -13.72 -17.05 -35.02
N ASP A 494 -14.38 -18.06 -34.47
CA ASP A 494 -15.78 -17.94 -34.04
C ASP A 494 -15.92 -17.06 -32.77
N VAL A 495 -17.16 -16.75 -32.39
CA VAL A 495 -17.45 -15.87 -31.24
C VAL A 495 -17.02 -16.44 -29.88
N VAL A 496 -17.05 -17.76 -29.72
CA VAL A 496 -16.68 -18.48 -28.50
C VAL A 496 -15.17 -18.66 -28.44
N GLU A 497 -14.53 -19.01 -29.56
CA GLU A 497 -13.08 -19.02 -29.71
C GLU A 497 -12.46 -17.64 -29.44
N ALA A 498 -13.06 -16.58 -29.98
CA ALA A 498 -12.65 -15.20 -29.74
C ALA A 498 -12.80 -14.82 -28.25
N ALA A 499 -13.94 -15.13 -27.62
CA ALA A 499 -14.15 -14.90 -26.19
C ALA A 499 -13.15 -15.69 -25.32
N HIS A 500 -12.91 -16.95 -25.67
CA HIS A 500 -11.90 -17.79 -25.00
C HIS A 500 -10.48 -17.24 -25.20
N GLY A 501 -10.18 -16.68 -26.36
CA GLY A 501 -8.93 -15.95 -26.63
C GLY A 501 -8.75 -14.76 -25.69
N ILE A 502 -9.77 -13.91 -25.52
CA ILE A 502 -9.75 -12.78 -24.57
C ILE A 502 -9.46 -13.28 -23.15
N PHE A 503 -10.19 -14.31 -22.71
CA PHE A 503 -10.02 -14.93 -21.40
C PHE A 503 -8.61 -15.52 -21.21
N ARG A 504 -8.03 -16.18 -22.22
CA ARG A 504 -6.66 -16.72 -22.14
C ARG A 504 -5.60 -15.63 -22.06
N ILE A 505 -5.70 -14.58 -22.89
CA ILE A 505 -4.72 -13.49 -22.91
C ILE A 505 -4.72 -12.72 -21.59
N VAL A 506 -5.89 -12.41 -21.01
CA VAL A 506 -5.93 -11.70 -19.72
C VAL A 506 -5.37 -12.57 -18.58
N ASN A 507 -5.66 -13.88 -18.56
CA ASN A 507 -5.10 -14.78 -17.55
C ASN A 507 -3.58 -14.92 -17.67
N ALA A 508 -3.03 -15.08 -18.88
CA ALA A 508 -1.59 -15.13 -19.09
C ALA A 508 -0.89 -13.82 -18.65
N ASN A 509 -1.52 -12.66 -18.88
CA ASN A 509 -1.01 -11.37 -18.41
C ASN A 509 -0.99 -11.28 -16.86
N MET A 510 -2.05 -11.75 -16.20
CA MET A 510 -2.15 -11.79 -14.73
C MET A 510 -1.17 -12.80 -14.11
N ALA A 511 -1.06 -14.01 -14.67
CA ALA A 511 -0.08 -15.00 -14.25
C ALA A 511 1.36 -14.48 -14.41
N ASN A 512 1.68 -13.79 -15.52
CA ASN A 512 2.97 -13.14 -15.70
C ASN A 512 3.24 -12.02 -14.69
N ALA A 513 2.23 -11.28 -14.23
CA ALA A 513 2.39 -10.33 -13.11
C ALA A 513 2.75 -11.07 -11.81
N ILE A 514 2.09 -12.18 -11.49
CA ILE A 514 2.47 -13.01 -10.33
C ILE A 514 3.90 -13.55 -10.48
N ARG A 515 4.27 -14.12 -11.64
CA ARG A 515 5.64 -14.58 -11.93
C ARG A 515 6.66 -13.46 -11.72
N ARG A 516 6.36 -12.24 -12.16
CA ARG A 516 7.26 -11.09 -12.03
C ARG A 516 7.51 -10.76 -10.55
N VAL A 517 6.46 -10.60 -9.74
CA VAL A 517 6.61 -10.22 -8.33
C VAL A 517 7.32 -11.31 -7.52
N SER A 518 6.95 -12.57 -7.71
CA SER A 518 7.58 -13.72 -7.05
C SER A 518 9.05 -13.89 -7.47
N SER A 519 9.35 -13.90 -8.78
CA SER A 519 10.73 -14.07 -9.28
C SER A 519 11.65 -12.90 -8.90
N GLN A 520 11.14 -11.66 -8.87
CA GLN A 520 11.90 -10.50 -8.40
C GLN A 520 12.26 -10.57 -6.91
N ALA A 521 11.49 -11.32 -6.12
CA ALA A 521 11.77 -11.61 -4.72
C ALA A 521 12.56 -12.93 -4.51
N GLY A 522 12.93 -13.64 -5.57
CA GLY A 522 13.61 -14.94 -5.49
C GLY A 522 12.73 -16.10 -5.01
N LEU A 523 11.41 -15.98 -5.16
CA LEU A 523 10.42 -16.91 -4.61
C LEU A 523 9.77 -17.79 -5.69
N ASP A 524 9.52 -19.06 -5.36
CA ASP A 524 8.76 -19.99 -6.20
C ASP A 524 7.25 -19.91 -5.86
N PRO A 525 6.37 -19.49 -6.79
CA PRO A 525 4.92 -19.44 -6.54
C PRO A 525 4.31 -20.73 -5.99
N ARG A 526 4.88 -21.89 -6.32
CA ARG A 526 4.33 -23.21 -5.94
C ARG A 526 4.36 -23.48 -4.43
N GLU A 527 5.18 -22.74 -3.69
CA GLU A 527 5.28 -22.82 -2.22
C GLU A 527 4.18 -21.99 -1.51
N PHE A 528 3.47 -21.13 -2.26
CA PHE A 528 2.50 -20.18 -1.72
C PHE A 528 1.06 -20.64 -1.98
N ALA A 529 0.14 -20.28 -1.09
CA ALA A 529 -1.28 -20.28 -1.43
C ALA A 529 -1.65 -19.01 -2.22
N LEU A 530 -2.76 -19.03 -2.96
CA LEU A 530 -3.34 -17.85 -3.59
C LEU A 530 -4.53 -17.34 -2.78
N VAL A 531 -4.46 -16.14 -2.19
CA VAL A 531 -5.61 -15.53 -1.50
C VAL A 531 -6.29 -14.54 -2.45
N VAL A 532 -7.53 -14.87 -2.83
CA VAL A 532 -8.22 -14.24 -3.95
C VAL A 532 -9.30 -13.30 -3.43
N TYR A 533 -9.25 -12.04 -3.87
CA TYR A 533 -10.28 -11.06 -3.60
C TYR A 533 -10.61 -10.18 -4.81
N GLY A 534 -11.49 -9.20 -4.62
CA GLY A 534 -12.07 -8.42 -5.71
C GLY A 534 -13.29 -9.10 -6.35
N GLY A 535 -13.97 -8.35 -7.22
CA GLY A 535 -15.21 -8.82 -7.87
C GLY A 535 -14.97 -9.89 -8.94
N ASN A 536 -13.90 -9.77 -9.72
CA ASN A 536 -13.59 -10.69 -10.82
C ASN A 536 -12.53 -11.75 -10.45
N GLY A 537 -11.82 -11.60 -9.33
CA GLY A 537 -10.71 -12.49 -8.96
C GLY A 537 -11.12 -13.96 -8.91
N PRO A 538 -12.21 -14.32 -8.21
CA PRO A 538 -12.72 -15.70 -8.13
C PRO A 538 -13.14 -16.33 -9.46
N VAL A 539 -13.39 -15.54 -10.51
CA VAL A 539 -13.68 -16.04 -11.86
C VAL A 539 -12.40 -16.53 -12.54
N HIS A 540 -11.27 -15.87 -12.31
CA HIS A 540 -10.03 -16.08 -13.07
C HIS A 540 -8.95 -16.86 -12.31
N ALA A 541 -8.92 -16.74 -10.97
CA ALA A 541 -7.83 -17.24 -10.13
C ALA A 541 -7.52 -18.73 -10.33
N GLY A 542 -8.53 -19.55 -10.62
CA GLY A 542 -8.34 -20.97 -10.89
C GLY A 542 -7.35 -21.26 -12.03
N LYS A 543 -7.46 -20.55 -13.16
CA LYS A 543 -6.52 -20.72 -14.27
C LYS A 543 -5.15 -20.12 -14.00
N GLN A 544 -5.07 -19.07 -13.19
CA GLN A 544 -3.80 -18.51 -12.73
C GLN A 544 -3.06 -19.51 -11.83
N ALA A 545 -3.78 -20.18 -10.93
CA ALA A 545 -3.22 -21.20 -10.05
C ALA A 545 -2.74 -22.43 -10.82
N GLU A 546 -3.54 -22.96 -11.76
CA GLU A 546 -3.10 -24.02 -12.69
C GLU A 546 -1.81 -23.64 -13.44
N GLU A 547 -1.77 -22.47 -14.07
CA GLU A 547 -0.64 -22.01 -14.90
C GLU A 547 0.67 -21.80 -14.09
N LEU A 548 0.54 -21.52 -12.79
CA LEU A 548 1.65 -21.29 -11.87
C LEU A 548 2.01 -22.51 -11.02
N GLY A 549 1.22 -23.59 -11.08
CA GLY A 549 1.37 -24.76 -10.22
C GLY A 549 1.01 -24.53 -8.74
N ILE A 550 0.20 -23.51 -8.45
CA ILE A 550 -0.29 -23.20 -7.09
C ILE A 550 -1.42 -24.17 -6.74
N ARG A 551 -1.20 -25.01 -5.73
CA ARG A 551 -2.13 -26.10 -5.37
C ARG A 551 -3.30 -25.68 -4.47
N LYS A 552 -3.18 -24.57 -3.75
CA LYS A 552 -4.19 -24.11 -2.76
C LYS A 552 -4.58 -22.66 -3.05
N MET A 553 -5.88 -22.42 -3.21
CA MET A 553 -6.45 -21.08 -3.19
C MET A 553 -7.36 -20.92 -1.98
N LEU A 554 -7.45 -19.68 -1.47
CA LEU A 554 -8.41 -19.27 -0.47
C LEU A 554 -9.29 -18.19 -1.10
N VAL A 555 -10.59 -18.45 -1.20
CA VAL A 555 -11.57 -17.52 -1.76
C VAL A 555 -12.62 -17.20 -0.68
N PRO A 556 -12.43 -16.10 0.08
CA PRO A 556 -13.36 -15.68 1.14
C PRO A 556 -14.71 -15.27 0.55
N LYS A 557 -15.84 -15.59 1.20
CA LYS A 557 -17.17 -15.08 0.79
C LYS A 557 -17.25 -13.54 0.78
N THR A 558 -16.49 -12.91 1.66
CA THR A 558 -16.34 -11.45 1.79
C THR A 558 -15.35 -10.83 0.81
N SER A 559 -14.72 -11.64 -0.07
CA SER A 559 -13.76 -11.20 -1.12
C SER A 559 -14.12 -9.91 -1.87
N PRO A 560 -15.38 -9.60 -2.24
CA PRO A 560 -15.68 -8.45 -3.09
C PRO A 560 -15.67 -7.10 -2.34
N ALA A 561 -15.52 -7.14 -1.01
CA ALA A 561 -15.45 -6.00 -0.11
C ALA A 561 -14.22 -6.08 0.82
N PHE A 562 -13.20 -6.84 0.43
CA PHE A 562 -12.02 -7.10 1.25
C PHE A 562 -11.22 -5.85 1.58
N SER A 563 -11.15 -4.87 0.66
CA SER A 563 -10.54 -3.59 0.94
C SER A 563 -11.22 -2.90 2.12
N ALA A 564 -12.54 -2.73 2.06
CA ALA A 564 -13.33 -2.13 3.12
C ALA A 564 -13.34 -2.94 4.44
N LEU A 565 -13.30 -4.28 4.39
CA LEU A 565 -13.14 -5.12 5.58
C LEU A 565 -11.74 -4.94 6.20
N GLY A 566 -10.71 -4.88 5.36
CA GLY A 566 -9.32 -4.61 5.70
C GLY A 566 -9.12 -3.32 6.49
N LEU A 567 -9.85 -2.26 6.13
CA LEU A 567 -9.89 -1.01 6.87
C LEU A 567 -10.31 -1.21 8.34
N LEU A 568 -11.33 -2.04 8.59
CA LEU A 568 -11.88 -2.27 9.94
C LEU A 568 -11.01 -3.17 10.84
N ILE A 569 -10.15 -4.00 10.25
CA ILE A 569 -9.25 -4.89 10.98
C ILE A 569 -7.84 -4.31 11.17
N ALA A 570 -7.46 -3.30 10.39
CA ALA A 570 -6.15 -2.65 10.50
C ALA A 570 -5.92 -2.07 11.91
N ASP A 571 -4.68 -2.11 12.37
CA ASP A 571 -4.27 -1.44 13.62
C ASP A 571 -4.04 0.04 13.37
N TYR A 572 -4.27 0.85 14.42
CA TYR A 572 -3.76 2.21 14.38
C TYR A 572 -2.25 2.15 14.35
N GLY A 573 -1.58 3.08 13.67
CA GLY A 573 -0.13 3.04 13.72
C GLY A 573 0.61 4.16 13.02
N VAL A 574 1.80 4.41 13.55
CA VAL A 574 2.75 5.39 13.05
C VAL A 574 4.11 4.73 12.86
N ASP A 575 4.77 5.10 11.76
CA ASP A 575 6.11 4.64 11.42
C ASP A 575 7.04 5.87 11.44
N LEU A 576 7.90 5.91 12.45
CA LEU A 576 8.77 7.05 12.75
C LEU A 576 10.22 6.65 12.53
N GLN A 577 10.97 7.52 11.85
CA GLN A 577 12.38 7.31 11.57
C GLN A 577 13.17 8.58 11.93
N ARG A 578 14.43 8.40 12.33
CA ARG A 578 15.40 9.48 12.58
C ARG A 578 16.77 9.07 12.07
N SER A 579 17.40 9.93 11.28
CA SER A 579 18.79 9.73 10.86
C SER A 579 19.76 9.77 12.04
N TYR A 580 20.66 8.80 12.08
CA TYR A 580 21.82 8.77 12.97
C TYR A 580 22.93 8.01 12.25
N ILE A 581 23.80 8.76 11.57
CA ILE A 581 24.84 8.19 10.70
C ILE A 581 26.10 7.91 11.52
N SER A 582 26.47 6.64 11.66
CA SER A 582 27.67 6.19 12.37
C SER A 582 28.13 4.82 11.87
N PRO A 583 29.44 4.51 11.83
CA PRO A 583 29.92 3.12 11.86
C PRO A 583 29.31 2.40 13.08
N SER A 584 28.87 1.15 12.93
CA SER A 584 28.06 0.45 13.93
C SER A 584 28.78 0.22 15.25
N GLY A 585 30.08 -0.06 15.23
CA GLY A 585 30.93 -0.22 16.42
C GLY A 585 31.26 1.11 17.13
N ARG A 586 30.95 2.25 16.50
CA ARG A 586 31.07 3.60 17.10
C ARG A 586 29.72 4.22 17.48
N ALA A 587 28.62 3.56 17.16
CA ALA A 587 27.28 4.07 17.45
C ALA A 587 27.03 4.10 18.96
N SER A 588 26.61 5.25 19.49
CA SER A 588 26.35 5.44 20.92
C SER A 588 25.03 4.76 21.32
N PRO A 589 25.05 3.73 22.19
CA PRO A 589 23.81 3.08 22.63
C PRO A 589 22.88 4.06 23.38
N GLY A 590 23.47 5.01 24.13
CA GLY A 590 22.74 6.08 24.81
C GLY A 590 22.00 7.02 23.87
N ARG A 591 22.62 7.42 22.74
CA ARG A 591 21.95 8.28 21.73
C ARG A 591 20.87 7.51 20.97
N ILE A 592 21.07 6.22 20.70
CA ILE A 592 20.04 5.35 20.10
C ILE A 592 18.84 5.24 21.05
N ALA A 593 19.07 5.00 22.34
CA ALA A 593 18.00 4.95 23.35
C ALA A 593 17.27 6.29 23.51
N GLU A 594 17.98 7.41 23.42
CA GLU A 594 17.39 8.75 23.43
C GLU A 594 16.46 8.99 22.23
N LEU A 595 16.93 8.71 21.01
CA LEU A 595 16.11 8.81 19.78
C LEU A 595 14.87 7.91 19.85
N PHE A 596 14.96 6.70 20.42
CA PHE A 596 13.79 5.86 20.63
C PHE A 596 12.80 6.43 21.65
N ARG A 597 13.26 7.12 22.70
CA ARG A 597 12.35 7.84 23.63
C ARG A 597 11.68 9.04 22.97
N GLU A 598 12.43 9.82 22.18
CA GLU A 598 11.88 10.95 21.40
C GLU A 598 10.76 10.46 20.45
N MET A 599 11.03 9.41 19.66
CA MET A 599 10.03 8.83 18.75
C MET A 599 8.87 8.17 19.49
N GLN A 600 9.11 7.51 20.64
CA GLN A 600 8.04 6.92 21.44
C GLN A 600 7.10 7.99 21.99
N ALA A 601 7.62 9.10 22.52
CA ALA A 601 6.80 10.21 22.99
C ALA A 601 5.99 10.87 21.87
N GLN A 602 6.55 10.97 20.65
CA GLN A 602 5.81 11.39 19.46
C GLN A 602 4.66 10.41 19.14
N ALA A 603 4.95 9.11 19.04
CA ALA A 603 3.95 8.09 18.73
C ALA A 603 2.82 8.03 19.77
N GLU A 604 3.16 8.12 21.05
CA GLU A 604 2.17 8.22 22.14
C GLU A 604 1.32 9.49 22.04
N SER A 605 1.84 10.59 21.50
CA SER A 605 1.06 11.82 21.29
C SER A 605 0.14 11.72 20.07
N GLU A 606 0.61 11.13 18.98
CA GLU A 606 -0.14 10.95 17.73
C GLU A 606 -1.27 9.93 17.90
N LEU A 607 -1.02 8.83 18.61
CA LEU A 607 -2.01 7.77 18.86
C LEU A 607 -2.99 8.09 19.99
N ARG A 608 -2.68 9.05 20.90
CA ARG A 608 -3.61 9.48 21.95
C ARG A 608 -4.91 10.09 21.41
N VAL A 609 -4.87 10.69 20.22
CA VAL A 609 -6.06 11.23 19.54
C VAL A 609 -7.07 10.11 19.25
N ALA A 610 -6.61 8.90 18.98
CA ALA A 610 -7.45 7.71 18.82
C ALA A 610 -8.00 7.11 20.13
N GLY A 611 -7.86 7.80 21.27
CA GLY A 611 -8.28 7.32 22.59
C GLY A 611 -7.38 6.23 23.21
N LEU A 612 -6.25 5.92 22.57
CA LEU A 612 -5.30 4.90 23.02
C LEU A 612 -4.36 5.45 24.10
N GLY A 613 -4.11 4.65 25.14
CA GLY A 613 -3.06 4.90 26.13
C GLY A 613 -1.77 4.15 25.83
N PRO A 614 -0.65 4.46 26.53
CA PRO A 614 0.63 3.79 26.31
C PRO A 614 0.60 2.27 26.48
N GLN A 615 -0.31 1.76 27.32
CA GLN A 615 -0.50 0.32 27.53
C GLN A 615 -1.17 -0.42 26.34
N ASP A 616 -1.78 0.32 25.40
CA ASP A 616 -2.45 -0.23 24.23
C ASP A 616 -1.52 -0.29 22.99
N LEU A 617 -0.25 0.11 23.16
CA LEU A 617 0.74 0.25 22.09
C LEU A 617 1.73 -0.93 22.06
N GLU A 618 1.83 -1.58 20.91
CA GLU A 618 2.95 -2.46 20.57
C GLU A 618 4.06 -1.66 19.88
N LEU A 619 5.26 -1.66 20.46
CA LEU A 619 6.42 -0.94 19.93
C LEU A 619 7.46 -1.89 19.34
N ARG A 620 7.82 -1.70 18.06
CA ARG A 620 8.88 -2.45 17.37
C ARG A 620 10.00 -1.49 16.96
N ARG A 621 11.23 -1.85 17.31
CA ARG A 621 12.43 -1.00 17.14
C ARG A 621 13.37 -1.64 16.12
N TYR A 622 13.88 -0.84 15.20
CA TYR A 622 14.75 -1.28 14.11
C TYR A 622 15.97 -0.37 13.98
N LEU A 623 17.09 -0.96 13.55
CA LEU A 623 18.28 -0.24 13.08
C LEU A 623 18.36 -0.39 11.56
N ASN A 624 18.52 0.72 10.85
CA ASN A 624 18.72 0.71 9.41
C ASN A 624 20.22 0.72 9.10
N LEU A 625 20.72 -0.42 8.60
CA LEU A 625 22.13 -0.72 8.41
C LEU A 625 22.43 -0.95 6.91
N CYS A 626 23.62 -0.57 6.47
CA CYS A 626 24.14 -0.88 5.13
C CYS A 626 25.65 -1.13 5.20
N TYR A 627 26.23 -1.87 4.25
CA TYR A 627 27.69 -1.89 4.09
C TYR A 627 28.20 -0.53 3.59
N PRO A 628 29.48 -0.18 3.85
CA PRO A 628 30.14 0.95 3.20
C PRO A 628 29.92 0.94 1.67
N GLY A 629 29.64 2.11 1.08
CA GLY A 629 29.39 2.24 -0.36
C GLY A 629 28.01 1.81 -0.84
N GLN A 630 27.22 1.04 -0.07
CA GLN A 630 25.83 0.74 -0.44
C GLN A 630 24.95 2.00 -0.40
N THR A 631 24.00 2.05 -1.34
CA THR A 631 23.04 3.16 -1.56
C THR A 631 21.64 2.85 -1.04
N PHE A 632 21.45 1.68 -0.41
CA PHE A 632 20.22 1.24 0.24
C PHE A 632 20.54 0.75 1.65
N ASP A 633 19.55 0.79 2.53
CA ASP A 633 19.64 0.30 3.91
C ASP A 633 18.60 -0.79 4.19
N MET A 634 18.94 -1.68 5.13
CA MET A 634 18.11 -2.79 5.58
C MET A 634 17.59 -2.50 6.99
N SER A 635 16.27 -2.52 7.19
CA SER A 635 15.64 -2.37 8.51
C SER A 635 15.75 -3.67 9.31
N VAL A 636 16.75 -3.76 10.19
CA VAL A 636 17.00 -4.94 11.02
C VAL A 636 16.32 -4.77 12.38
N PRO A 637 15.49 -5.72 12.85
CA PRO A 637 14.92 -5.68 14.20
C PRO A 637 16.00 -5.58 15.27
N LEU A 638 15.84 -4.67 16.22
CA LEU A 638 16.78 -4.51 17.32
C LEU A 638 16.75 -5.78 18.20
N ALA A 639 17.91 -6.42 18.37
CA ALA A 639 18.06 -7.68 19.08
C ALA A 639 17.99 -7.54 20.62
N VAL A 640 16.87 -7.03 21.14
CA VAL A 640 16.56 -6.95 22.58
C VAL A 640 15.74 -8.16 23.05
N SER A 641 16.05 -8.66 24.24
CA SER A 641 15.31 -9.76 24.88
C SER A 641 13.94 -9.37 25.42
N SER A 642 13.65 -8.07 25.56
CA SER A 642 12.33 -7.56 25.96
C SER A 642 12.10 -6.12 25.51
N VAL A 643 10.83 -5.73 25.37
CA VAL A 643 10.44 -4.33 25.12
C VAL A 643 10.74 -3.51 26.37
N GLY A 644 11.81 -2.71 26.31
CA GLY A 644 12.34 -1.96 27.46
C GLY A 644 13.71 -2.43 27.96
N GLY A 645 14.25 -3.52 27.42
CA GLY A 645 15.63 -3.95 27.69
C GLY A 645 16.67 -2.88 27.32
N GLU A 646 17.77 -2.83 28.07
CA GLU A 646 18.84 -1.86 27.84
C GLU A 646 19.45 -2.03 26.44
N ILE A 647 19.63 -0.90 25.74
CA ILE A 647 20.38 -0.86 24.49
C ILE A 647 21.85 -0.77 24.89
N GLY A 648 22.53 -1.91 24.92
CA GLY A 648 23.95 -2.04 25.23
C GLY A 648 24.78 -2.45 24.02
N ALA A 649 26.10 -2.52 24.18
CA ALA A 649 27.02 -2.95 23.12
C ALA A 649 26.69 -4.37 22.60
N ALA A 650 26.28 -5.29 23.47
CA ALA A 650 25.86 -6.64 23.08
C ALA A 650 24.61 -6.63 22.19
N THR A 651 23.63 -5.78 22.50
CA THR A 651 22.41 -5.58 21.70
C THR A 651 22.74 -5.09 20.29
N LEU A 652 23.68 -4.14 20.17
CA LEU A 652 24.14 -3.63 18.88
C LEU A 652 24.90 -4.70 18.10
N ALA A 653 25.83 -5.43 18.74
CA ALA A 653 26.57 -6.52 18.10
C ALA A 653 25.66 -7.65 17.59
N ALA A 654 24.65 -8.05 18.36
CA ALA A 654 23.66 -9.04 17.94
C ALA A 654 22.77 -8.53 16.79
N THR A 655 22.44 -7.23 16.78
CA THR A 655 21.69 -6.62 15.66
C THR A 655 22.55 -6.53 14.39
N VAL A 656 23.87 -6.32 14.52
CA VAL A 656 24.82 -6.38 13.39
C VAL A 656 25.00 -7.80 12.87
N ALA A 657 25.06 -8.82 13.74
CA ALA A 657 25.03 -10.22 13.31
C ALA A 657 23.77 -10.53 12.47
N ALA A 658 22.60 -10.15 12.98
CA ALA A 658 21.33 -10.30 12.26
C ALA A 658 21.25 -9.49 10.96
N PHE A 659 21.97 -8.37 10.83
CA PHE A 659 22.13 -7.66 9.56
C PHE A 659 22.85 -8.51 8.52
N HIS A 660 23.98 -9.12 8.88
CA HIS A 660 24.72 -9.99 7.96
C HIS A 660 23.87 -11.19 7.53
N ASP A 661 23.17 -11.84 8.47
CA ASP A 661 22.31 -12.99 8.18
C ASP A 661 21.14 -12.61 7.25
N LEU A 662 20.49 -11.46 7.49
CA LEU A 662 19.41 -10.96 6.62
C LEU A 662 19.93 -10.53 5.24
N HIS A 663 21.14 -9.98 5.15
CA HIS A 663 21.77 -9.65 3.88
C HIS A 663 22.10 -10.92 3.08
N GLU A 664 22.50 -12.00 3.75
CA GLU A 664 22.72 -13.30 3.12
C GLU A 664 21.39 -13.93 2.64
N GLU A 665 20.29 -13.84 3.41
CA GLU A 665 18.95 -14.28 2.97
C GLU A 665 18.48 -13.51 1.71
N LEU A 666 18.64 -12.18 1.68
CA LEU A 666 18.07 -11.33 0.62
C LEU A 666 18.96 -11.17 -0.62
N HIS A 667 20.26 -11.36 -0.49
CA HIS A 667 21.24 -11.06 -1.56
C HIS A 667 22.21 -12.22 -1.85
N THR A 668 22.05 -13.38 -1.20
CA THR A 668 22.89 -14.59 -1.33
C THR A 668 24.37 -14.43 -0.99
N TYR A 669 24.75 -13.34 -0.31
CA TYR A 669 26.09 -13.14 0.26
C TYR A 669 26.04 -12.19 1.46
N ALA A 670 27.06 -12.21 2.30
CA ALA A 670 27.32 -11.18 3.31
C ALA A 670 28.83 -10.91 3.42
N VAL A 671 29.21 -9.67 3.73
CA VAL A 671 30.61 -9.24 3.93
C VAL A 671 30.84 -9.09 5.43
N ARG A 672 30.96 -10.22 6.14
CA ARG A 672 30.95 -10.27 7.62
C ARG A 672 32.17 -9.59 8.26
N GLU A 673 33.19 -9.31 7.47
CA GLU A 673 34.43 -8.61 7.84
C GLU A 673 34.31 -7.08 7.77
N GLU A 674 33.31 -6.54 7.04
CA GLU A 674 33.10 -5.08 6.93
C GLU A 674 32.18 -4.56 8.04
N GLU A 675 32.59 -3.48 8.70
CA GLU A 675 31.79 -2.76 9.70
C GLU A 675 30.60 -2.04 9.02
N PRO A 676 29.34 -2.40 9.30
CA PRO A 676 28.20 -1.72 8.70
C PRO A 676 28.04 -0.28 9.18
N ILE A 677 27.44 0.55 8.34
CA ILE A 677 27.04 1.92 8.68
C ILE A 677 25.59 1.91 9.15
N LEU A 678 25.37 2.30 10.41
CA LEU A 678 24.05 2.72 10.88
C LEU A 678 23.71 4.04 10.18
N ARG A 679 22.56 4.09 9.49
CA ARG A 679 22.06 5.29 8.80
C ARG A 679 20.95 5.98 9.59
N SER A 680 20.07 5.20 10.20
CA SER A 680 18.91 5.68 10.96
C SER A 680 18.39 4.65 11.95
N VAL A 681 17.60 5.12 12.90
CA VAL A 681 16.76 4.31 13.78
C VAL A 681 15.30 4.46 13.36
N ARG A 682 14.51 3.38 13.46
CA ARG A 682 13.09 3.35 13.08
C ARG A 682 12.25 2.70 14.17
N LEU A 683 11.15 3.36 14.54
CA LEU A 683 10.16 2.90 15.51
C LEU A 683 8.81 2.73 14.78
N GLN A 684 8.29 1.51 14.80
CA GLN A 684 6.89 1.26 14.48
C GLN A 684 6.11 1.18 15.78
N ALA A 685 5.05 1.98 15.92
CA ALA A 685 4.11 1.89 17.01
C ALA A 685 2.74 1.48 16.45
N ALA A 686 2.20 0.38 16.95
CA ALA A 686 0.88 -0.13 16.57
C ALA A 686 -0.07 -0.07 17.77
N GLY A 687 -1.15 0.69 17.63
CA GLY A 687 -2.24 0.80 18.60
C GLY A 687 -3.27 -0.30 18.39
N ARG A 688 -3.30 -1.27 19.30
CA ARG A 688 -4.20 -2.43 19.20
C ARG A 688 -5.59 -2.07 19.72
N THR A 689 -6.57 -2.08 18.82
CA THR A 689 -7.99 -1.95 19.17
C THR A 689 -8.73 -3.28 19.08
N PRO A 690 -9.84 -3.46 19.82
CA PRO A 690 -10.74 -4.59 19.59
C PRO A 690 -11.18 -4.59 18.13
N LYS A 691 -10.96 -5.69 17.42
CA LYS A 691 -11.39 -5.86 16.02
C LYS A 691 -12.86 -6.29 15.98
N PRO A 692 -13.61 -5.99 14.90
CA PRO A 692 -14.95 -6.55 14.76
C PRO A 692 -14.88 -8.08 14.84
N MET A 693 -15.67 -8.67 15.73
CA MET A 693 -15.84 -10.12 15.72
C MET A 693 -16.51 -10.50 14.40
N VAL A 694 -15.91 -11.41 13.62
CA VAL A 694 -16.59 -11.96 12.44
C VAL A 694 -17.29 -13.24 12.87
N ARG A 695 -18.62 -13.27 12.75
CA ARG A 695 -19.42 -14.45 13.07
C ARG A 695 -18.97 -15.65 12.20
N ARG A 696 -18.68 -16.79 12.82
CA ARG A 696 -18.31 -18.02 12.11
C ARG A 696 -19.39 -18.45 11.13
N CYS A 697 -18.99 -19.00 10.00
CA CYS A 697 -19.91 -19.59 9.03
C CYS A 697 -20.65 -20.76 9.69
N PRO A 698 -21.99 -20.77 9.70
CA PRO A 698 -22.74 -21.84 10.33
C PRO A 698 -22.50 -23.15 9.58
N ARG A 699 -22.35 -24.25 10.34
CA ARG A 699 -22.38 -25.60 9.75
C ARG A 699 -23.80 -25.87 9.28
N LEU A 700 -23.97 -26.15 7.99
CA LEU A 700 -25.24 -26.59 7.43
C LEU A 700 -25.24 -28.11 7.29
N SER A 701 -26.29 -28.74 7.79
CA SER A 701 -26.55 -30.18 7.64
C SER A 701 -27.29 -30.53 6.35
N THR A 702 -27.79 -29.52 5.62
CA THR A 702 -28.44 -29.70 4.32
C THR A 702 -27.44 -30.27 3.29
N PRO A 703 -27.86 -31.21 2.43
CA PRO A 703 -27.04 -31.68 1.31
C PRO A 703 -26.64 -30.54 0.37
N VAL A 704 -25.38 -30.54 -0.08
CA VAL A 704 -24.83 -29.51 -1.00
C VAL A 704 -25.61 -29.41 -2.32
N VAL A 705 -26.25 -30.50 -2.76
CA VAL A 705 -27.12 -30.52 -3.96
C VAL A 705 -28.33 -29.60 -3.82
N GLU A 706 -28.83 -29.36 -2.60
CA GLU A 706 -29.95 -28.43 -2.40
C GLU A 706 -29.57 -26.99 -2.72
N ALA A 707 -28.29 -26.61 -2.52
CA ALA A 707 -27.79 -25.28 -2.84
C ALA A 707 -27.66 -25.02 -4.35
N VAL A 708 -27.87 -26.02 -5.23
CA VAL A 708 -27.96 -25.80 -6.67
C VAL A 708 -29.22 -24.97 -6.97
N ARG A 709 -29.02 -23.77 -7.53
CA ARG A 709 -30.10 -22.85 -7.91
C ARG A 709 -30.50 -23.01 -9.37
N SER A 710 -29.53 -23.27 -10.24
CA SER A 710 -29.75 -23.45 -11.68
C SER A 710 -28.62 -24.27 -12.30
N ARG A 711 -28.67 -24.47 -13.61
CA ARG A 711 -27.60 -25.04 -14.42
C ARG A 711 -27.43 -24.16 -15.66
N ARG A 712 -26.19 -23.98 -16.14
CA ARG A 712 -25.91 -23.22 -17.37
C ARG A 712 -24.81 -23.89 -18.20
N PRO A 713 -24.86 -23.81 -19.53
CA PRO A 713 -23.72 -24.13 -20.36
C PRO A 713 -22.55 -23.18 -20.05
N ALA A 714 -21.41 -23.71 -19.64
CA ALA A 714 -20.17 -22.98 -19.44
C ALA A 714 -19.01 -23.66 -20.18
N TRP A 715 -18.07 -22.87 -20.69
CA TRP A 715 -17.01 -23.35 -21.57
C TRP A 715 -15.83 -23.94 -20.80
N PHE A 716 -15.57 -25.24 -20.97
CA PHE A 716 -14.43 -25.94 -20.39
C PHE A 716 -13.83 -26.91 -21.41
N ASP A 717 -12.51 -27.01 -21.45
CA ASP A 717 -11.75 -27.99 -22.24
C ASP A 717 -12.18 -28.09 -23.72
N GLY A 718 -12.50 -26.95 -24.33
CA GLY A 718 -12.88 -26.85 -25.76
C GLY A 718 -14.36 -27.16 -26.06
N ARG A 719 -15.24 -27.22 -25.07
CA ARG A 719 -16.68 -27.43 -25.25
C ARG A 719 -17.53 -26.75 -24.18
N PHE A 720 -18.82 -26.56 -24.45
CA PHE A 720 -19.78 -26.22 -23.40
C PHE A 720 -20.15 -27.46 -22.57
N VAL A 721 -20.11 -27.32 -21.26
CA VAL A 721 -20.56 -28.31 -20.27
C VAL A 721 -21.75 -27.72 -19.52
N ASP A 722 -22.84 -28.49 -19.40
CA ASP A 722 -23.97 -28.12 -18.55
C ASP A 722 -23.54 -28.17 -17.07
N THR A 723 -23.34 -26.99 -16.50
CA THR A 723 -22.59 -26.79 -15.26
C THR A 723 -23.54 -26.38 -14.12
N PRO A 724 -23.48 -27.04 -12.95
CA PRO A 724 -24.30 -26.64 -11.80
C PRO A 724 -23.89 -25.25 -11.30
N VAL A 725 -24.91 -24.44 -11.01
CA VAL A 725 -24.77 -23.11 -10.42
C VAL A 725 -25.30 -23.18 -8.99
N TYR A 726 -24.42 -23.03 -8.02
CA TYR A 726 -24.73 -23.00 -6.60
C TYR A 726 -25.01 -21.58 -6.14
N ASP A 727 -26.00 -21.44 -5.26
CA ASP A 727 -26.29 -20.23 -4.50
C ASP A 727 -25.36 -20.15 -3.29
N GLY A 728 -24.47 -19.15 -3.26
CA GLY A 728 -23.50 -18.92 -2.20
C GLY A 728 -24.16 -18.80 -0.82
N ASP A 729 -25.30 -18.13 -0.71
CA ASP A 729 -26.01 -17.92 0.57
C ASP A 729 -26.54 -19.24 1.15
N ARG A 730 -26.67 -20.29 0.33
CA ARG A 730 -27.15 -21.63 0.72
C ARG A 730 -26.02 -22.62 1.02
N LEU A 731 -24.76 -22.20 0.86
CA LEU A 731 -23.56 -22.96 1.21
C LEU A 731 -23.05 -22.61 2.61
N GLY A 732 -22.72 -23.62 3.41
CA GLY A 732 -22.22 -23.46 4.79
C GLY A 732 -20.98 -24.29 5.11
N PHE A 733 -20.45 -24.11 6.32
CA PHE A 733 -19.22 -24.79 6.77
C PHE A 733 -19.34 -26.31 6.61
N GLY A 734 -18.33 -26.92 5.98
CA GLY A 734 -18.24 -28.36 5.73
C GLY A 734 -18.88 -28.82 4.42
N HIS A 735 -19.53 -27.93 3.65
CA HIS A 735 -19.92 -28.25 2.27
C HIS A 735 -18.69 -28.40 1.37
N ARG A 736 -18.74 -29.44 0.53
CA ARG A 736 -17.69 -29.77 -0.45
C ARG A 736 -18.26 -29.72 -1.86
N LEU A 737 -17.51 -29.14 -2.78
CA LEU A 737 -17.86 -28.98 -4.19
C LEU A 737 -16.73 -29.55 -5.07
N ALA A 738 -17.08 -30.05 -6.25
CA ALA A 738 -16.13 -30.51 -7.26
C ALA A 738 -16.43 -29.81 -8.60
N GLY A 739 -15.39 -29.44 -9.33
CA GLY A 739 -15.50 -28.82 -10.65
C GLY A 739 -15.76 -29.84 -11.77
N PRO A 740 -16.35 -29.43 -12.91
CA PRO A 740 -16.78 -28.07 -13.24
C PRO A 740 -18.03 -27.63 -12.46
N ALA A 741 -17.95 -26.48 -11.79
CA ALA A 741 -19.04 -25.89 -11.01
C ALA A 741 -18.90 -24.37 -10.91
N ILE A 742 -20.02 -23.67 -10.76
CA ILE A 742 -20.06 -22.21 -10.56
C ILE A 742 -20.75 -21.94 -9.22
N VAL A 743 -20.17 -21.08 -8.38
CA VAL A 743 -20.81 -20.57 -7.17
C VAL A 743 -21.09 -19.08 -7.35
N GLU A 744 -22.36 -18.70 -7.32
CA GLU A 744 -22.78 -17.30 -7.32
C GLU A 744 -22.88 -16.80 -5.89
N GLU A 745 -21.86 -16.06 -5.45
CA GLU A 745 -21.94 -15.20 -4.28
C GLU A 745 -22.63 -13.89 -4.65
N ARG A 746 -23.10 -13.11 -3.65
CA ARG A 746 -23.82 -11.87 -3.94
C ARG A 746 -23.01 -10.92 -4.83
N PHE A 747 -21.72 -10.71 -4.57
CA PHE A 747 -20.88 -9.71 -5.25
C PHE A 747 -19.72 -10.30 -6.09
N THR A 748 -19.66 -11.62 -6.28
CA THR A 748 -18.65 -12.27 -7.14
C THR A 748 -19.14 -13.65 -7.61
N THR A 749 -18.37 -14.31 -8.47
CA THR A 749 -18.66 -15.64 -8.98
C THR A 749 -17.39 -16.48 -8.94
N LEU A 750 -17.39 -17.54 -8.13
CA LEU A 750 -16.28 -18.50 -8.07
C LEU A 750 -16.47 -19.57 -9.14
N VAL A 751 -15.49 -19.72 -10.02
CA VAL A 751 -15.47 -20.79 -11.01
C VAL A 751 -14.53 -21.91 -10.55
N LEU A 752 -15.10 -23.08 -10.29
CA LEU A 752 -14.35 -24.31 -10.05
C LEU A 752 -14.16 -25.02 -11.39
N TYR A 753 -12.94 -25.00 -11.92
CA TYR A 753 -12.57 -25.66 -13.17
C TYR A 753 -12.54 -27.18 -13.02
N PRO A 754 -12.59 -27.96 -14.12
CA PRO A 754 -12.42 -29.41 -14.06
C PRO A 754 -11.17 -29.81 -13.26
N GLY A 755 -11.31 -30.79 -12.36
CA GLY A 755 -10.25 -31.20 -11.43
C GLY A 755 -10.15 -30.39 -10.13
N HIS A 756 -10.76 -29.20 -10.04
CA HIS A 756 -10.79 -28.43 -8.79
C HIS A 756 -11.74 -29.05 -7.77
N THR A 757 -11.38 -28.96 -6.51
CA THR A 757 -12.30 -29.23 -5.38
C THR A 757 -12.30 -28.06 -4.43
N ALA A 758 -13.44 -27.77 -3.80
CA ALA A 758 -13.56 -26.71 -2.80
C ALA A 758 -14.23 -27.23 -1.53
N GLU A 759 -13.75 -26.78 -0.38
CA GLU A 759 -14.40 -26.96 0.92
C GLU A 759 -14.62 -25.59 1.56
N LEU A 760 -15.84 -25.33 2.04
CA LEU A 760 -16.15 -24.11 2.77
C LEU A 760 -15.80 -24.28 4.25
N ASP A 761 -14.86 -23.48 4.76
CA ASP A 761 -14.37 -23.55 6.14
C ASP A 761 -15.31 -22.85 7.17
N GLU A 762 -14.98 -22.93 8.45
CA GLU A 762 -15.78 -22.31 9.52
C GLU A 762 -15.68 -20.77 9.58
N HIS A 763 -14.80 -20.18 8.78
CA HIS A 763 -14.61 -18.73 8.66
C HIS A 763 -15.29 -18.15 7.41
N GLY A 764 -15.88 -19.00 6.56
CA GLY A 764 -16.54 -18.58 5.33
C GLY A 764 -15.57 -18.42 4.16
N ASN A 765 -14.47 -19.15 4.15
CA ASN A 765 -13.57 -19.23 2.99
C ASN A 765 -13.78 -20.52 2.21
N TYR A 766 -13.89 -20.42 0.89
CA TYR A 766 -13.72 -21.56 0.00
C TYR A 766 -12.22 -21.88 -0.08
N VAL A 767 -11.81 -22.97 0.56
CA VAL A 767 -10.49 -23.57 0.41
C VAL A 767 -10.52 -24.43 -0.84
N VAL A 768 -9.94 -23.93 -1.93
CA VAL A 768 -9.91 -24.61 -3.23
C VAL A 768 -8.59 -25.34 -3.40
N THR A 769 -8.64 -26.63 -3.70
CA THR A 769 -7.50 -27.44 -4.13
C THR A 769 -7.49 -27.53 -5.65
N VAL A 770 -6.36 -27.19 -6.26
CA VAL A 770 -6.06 -27.32 -7.69
C VAL A 770 -5.22 -28.60 -7.88
N ALA A 771 -5.54 -29.37 -8.91
CA ALA A 771 -4.99 -30.70 -9.18
C ALA A 771 -3.53 -30.68 -9.69
#